data_AF-F5YVF3-F1
#
_entry.id   AF-F5YVF3-F1
#
_cell.length_a   1.000
_cell.length_b   1.000
_cell.length_c   1.000
_cell.angle_alpha   90.00
_cell.angle_beta   90.00
_cell.angle_gamma   90.00
#
_symmetry.space_group_name_H-M   'P 1'
#
loop_
_entity.id
_entity.type
_entity.pdbx_description
1 polymer ?
#
loop_
_entity_poly.entity_id
_entity_poly.type
_entity_poly.pdbx_seq_one_letter_code
_entity_poly.pdbx_strand_id
1 'polypeptide(L)'
;MASPSAPVRPARSLAVFLAMLIGVYLLVFLTGDKLAEPKLGIDLQGGTRVTLTARTPDGSAPTRDALNQAQQIISARVNGLGVSGSEVIIDGSNLVITVPGSDGNEARTLGQTARLYIRPVISGVSVEEAKQAGGGQMPGLPGGPRQPGLPPGIPGVPGGVPGVPGGVPGAPGGMPGVPGGSPGLPGLPATGGQLPSGESGLPGGSGAGGEGSLGGNGGPLQQPLFPPAQPRPYPQEPAPAPGTTSESPEPEDTTETTTPGVSETPGPTQPGAPAEPPIPGAQLPGLPGLPGMPGVPGQPGQPQGLAARIAAEKRLRQSDNKVVQALALQIQASRCDKEDILAGNDDPDLPLVTCSQDHQTAYLLAPSIISGDQIADASSGMDQRSGSNIVQVQFKSGAADVWADYTAAHIGTQTAFTLDSQVVSAPQIQEAIPGGRTQITGGSPGFTQDEARQLANVLKYGSLPLSFESSEAETVSATLGMTSLRAGLIAGAIGLLLVLVYSLLYYRVLGVLTALSLVVAGAMVYAILVLLGRYINYTLDLAGIAGLIIGIGTTADSFVVFFERIKDEIREGRSFRSAVPRGWTRARKTIVSGNAVTFLAAAVLYFLAVGQVKGFAFTLGLTTILDLVVVFLVTWPLVYLASKSPTLAKPSYNGLGAVQQVARERRAVARSGGRPAAKTGARVTAQSTGQG
;
A
#
# COMPACT_ATOMS: atom_id res chain seq x y z
N MET A 1 -38.86 41.14 14.69
CA MET A 1 -39.86 40.09 15.01
C MET A 1 -39.13 38.76 15.07
N ALA A 2 -39.11 38.09 16.22
CA ALA A 2 -38.45 36.79 16.34
C ALA A 2 -39.33 35.71 15.69
N SER A 3 -38.79 34.99 14.70
CA SER A 3 -39.50 33.85 14.10
C SER A 3 -39.96 32.87 15.18
N PRO A 4 -41.17 32.31 15.08
CA PRO A 4 -41.69 31.37 16.06
C PRO A 4 -40.74 30.17 16.10
N SER A 5 -40.06 29.97 17.23
CA SER A 5 -39.18 28.84 17.43
C SER A 5 -40.04 27.58 17.33
N ALA A 6 -39.67 26.65 16.44
CA ALA A 6 -40.36 25.37 16.32
C ALA A 6 -40.54 24.73 17.72
N PRO A 7 -41.72 24.15 18.04
CA PRO A 7 -41.96 23.59 19.35
C PRO A 7 -40.95 22.49 19.64
N VAL A 8 -40.12 22.71 20.66
CA VAL A 8 -39.12 21.76 21.14
C VAL A 8 -39.83 20.53 21.71
N ARG A 9 -39.65 19.37 21.07
CA ARG A 9 -40.25 18.08 21.45
C ARG A 9 -39.16 17.12 21.95
N PRO A 10 -38.67 17.27 23.20
CA PRO A 10 -37.51 16.52 23.70
C PRO A 10 -37.73 15.01 23.74
N ALA A 11 -38.96 14.56 24.04
CA ALA A 11 -39.32 13.14 24.04
C ALA A 11 -39.19 12.50 22.64
N ARG A 12 -39.39 13.27 21.56
CA ARG A 12 -39.21 12.74 20.20
C ARG A 12 -37.75 12.52 19.87
N SER A 13 -36.87 13.46 20.23
CA SER A 13 -35.42 13.31 20.02
C SER A 13 -34.87 12.08 20.75
N LEU A 14 -35.28 11.88 22.00
CA LEU A 14 -34.89 10.71 22.79
C LEU A 14 -35.48 9.41 22.22
N ALA A 15 -36.74 9.41 21.77
CA ALA A 15 -37.36 8.24 21.14
C ALA A 15 -36.67 7.88 19.81
N VAL A 16 -36.28 8.87 19.01
CA VAL A 16 -35.52 8.66 17.77
C VAL A 16 -34.16 8.04 18.07
N PHE A 17 -33.45 8.55 19.08
CA PHE A 17 -32.18 7.97 19.50
C PHE A 17 -32.33 6.54 20.01
N LEU A 18 -33.32 6.28 20.87
CA LEU A 18 -33.58 4.95 21.41
C LEU A 18 -33.95 3.97 20.30
N ALA A 19 -34.78 4.39 19.34
CA ALA A 19 -35.10 3.59 18.16
C ALA A 19 -33.85 3.31 17.30
N MET A 20 -32.97 4.30 17.12
CA MET A 20 -31.68 4.11 16.44
C MET A 20 -30.80 3.12 17.18
N LEU A 21 -30.63 3.27 18.50
CA LEU A 21 -29.83 2.36 19.32
C LEU A 21 -30.36 0.92 19.26
N ILE A 22 -31.67 0.74 19.45
CA ILE A 22 -32.33 -0.57 19.32
C ILE A 22 -32.16 -1.11 17.91
N GLY A 23 -32.34 -0.29 16.88
CA GLY A 23 -32.16 -0.69 15.48
C GLY A 23 -30.75 -1.21 15.20
N VAL A 24 -29.72 -0.50 15.69
CA VAL A 24 -28.31 -0.91 15.54
C VAL A 24 -28.03 -2.21 16.30
N TYR A 25 -28.49 -2.35 17.54
CA TYR A 25 -28.31 -3.59 18.31
C TYR A 25 -29.11 -4.77 17.72
N LEU A 26 -30.31 -4.54 17.21
CA LEU A 26 -31.06 -5.55 16.47
C LEU A 26 -30.28 -6.00 15.24
N LEU A 27 -29.67 -5.07 14.52
CA LEU A 27 -28.81 -5.39 13.39
C LEU A 27 -27.62 -6.24 13.84
N VAL A 28 -27.00 -5.93 14.99
CA VAL A 28 -25.93 -6.75 15.59
C VAL A 28 -26.40 -8.17 15.94
N PHE A 29 -27.60 -8.35 16.49
CA PHE A 29 -28.07 -9.68 16.90
C PHE A 29 -28.74 -10.48 15.78
N LEU A 30 -29.20 -9.83 14.72
CA LEU A 30 -29.84 -10.46 13.56
C LEU A 30 -28.85 -10.80 12.42
N THR A 31 -27.59 -10.37 12.53
CA THR A 31 -26.55 -10.62 11.51
C THR A 31 -25.34 -11.35 12.09
N GLY A 32 -24.70 -12.19 11.26
CA GLY A 32 -23.47 -12.92 11.61
C GLY A 32 -23.63 -13.94 12.74
N ASP A 33 -22.57 -14.11 13.54
CA ASP A 33 -22.45 -15.13 14.60
C ASP A 33 -23.26 -14.81 15.87
N LYS A 34 -24.07 -13.74 15.85
CA LYS A 34 -24.87 -13.22 16.98
C LYS A 34 -24.06 -12.78 18.22
N LEU A 35 -22.74 -12.95 18.21
CA LEU A 35 -21.82 -12.48 19.25
C LEU A 35 -21.54 -10.99 19.07
N ALA A 36 -21.74 -10.20 20.12
CA ALA A 36 -21.49 -8.76 20.10
C ALA A 36 -20.01 -8.41 20.27
N GLU A 37 -19.10 -9.19 19.68
CA GLU A 37 -17.66 -8.99 19.81
C GLU A 37 -17.11 -8.22 18.61
N PRO A 38 -16.41 -7.10 18.81
CA PRO A 38 -15.76 -6.40 17.72
C PRO A 38 -14.57 -7.21 17.20
N LYS A 39 -14.36 -7.18 15.88
CA LYS A 39 -13.18 -7.80 15.25
C LYS A 39 -11.94 -7.04 15.73
N LEU A 40 -10.98 -7.73 16.33
CA LEU A 40 -9.75 -7.12 16.83
C LEU A 40 -8.67 -7.14 15.75
N GLY A 41 -7.80 -6.14 15.74
CA GLY A 41 -6.67 -6.04 14.83
C GLY A 41 -5.49 -6.93 15.24
N ILE A 42 -4.55 -7.09 14.32
CA ILE A 42 -3.34 -7.91 14.52
C ILE A 42 -2.51 -7.48 15.73
N ASP A 43 -2.50 -6.18 16.04
CA ASP A 43 -1.79 -5.65 17.20
C ASP A 43 -2.37 -6.15 18.51
N LEU A 44 -3.59 -6.70 18.51
CA LEU A 44 -4.26 -7.25 19.69
C LEU A 44 -4.34 -8.78 19.66
N GLN A 45 -4.44 -9.36 18.46
CA GLN A 45 -4.56 -10.81 18.27
C GLN A 45 -3.19 -11.51 18.11
N GLY A 46 -2.15 -10.76 17.75
CA GLY A 46 -0.87 -11.29 17.29
C GLY A 46 -0.94 -11.80 15.84
N GLY A 47 0.15 -11.67 15.09
CA GLY A 47 0.17 -12.07 13.70
C GLY A 47 1.32 -11.49 12.89
N THR A 48 1.32 -11.80 11.60
CA THR A 48 2.16 -11.16 10.58
C THR A 48 1.32 -10.32 9.64
N ARG A 49 1.71 -9.05 9.44
CA ARG A 49 1.18 -8.18 8.41
C ARG A 49 2.19 -8.06 7.28
N VAL A 50 1.77 -8.38 6.06
CA VAL A 50 2.58 -8.23 4.84
C VAL A 50 1.89 -7.22 3.93
N THR A 51 2.60 -6.17 3.53
CA THR A 51 2.10 -5.23 2.53
C THR A 51 2.72 -5.56 1.18
N LEU A 52 1.90 -5.93 0.22
CA LEU A 52 2.30 -6.25 -1.14
C LEU A 52 2.02 -5.04 -2.04
N THR A 53 3.06 -4.49 -2.66
CA THR A 53 2.91 -3.39 -3.63
C THR A 53 2.69 -3.98 -5.02
N ALA A 54 1.54 -3.72 -5.64
CA ALA A 54 1.23 -4.25 -6.96
C ALA A 54 2.02 -3.54 -8.06
N ARG A 55 2.51 -4.32 -9.03
CA ARG A 55 3.25 -3.88 -10.21
C ARG A 55 2.59 -4.46 -11.46
N THR A 56 2.22 -3.58 -12.38
CA THR A 56 1.79 -3.96 -13.73
C THR A 56 3.00 -4.12 -14.65
N PRO A 57 2.94 -4.99 -15.68
CA PRO A 57 4.04 -5.17 -16.63
C PRO A 57 4.46 -3.87 -17.36
N ASP A 58 3.50 -2.98 -17.59
CA ASP A 58 3.71 -1.71 -18.31
C ASP A 58 4.08 -0.54 -17.39
N GLY A 59 4.20 -0.78 -16.07
CA GLY A 59 4.48 0.25 -15.07
C GLY A 59 3.33 1.24 -14.80
N SER A 60 2.16 1.02 -15.39
CA SER A 60 0.93 1.79 -15.15
C SER A 60 0.32 1.47 -13.79
N ALA A 61 -0.54 2.37 -13.28
CA ALA A 61 -1.25 2.10 -12.03
C ALA A 61 -2.16 0.85 -12.17
N PRO A 62 -2.18 -0.06 -11.19
CA PRO A 62 -3.02 -1.25 -11.24
C PRO A 62 -4.51 -0.92 -11.34
N THR A 63 -5.24 -1.61 -12.21
CA THR A 63 -6.70 -1.47 -12.31
C THR A 63 -7.39 -2.06 -11.09
N ARG A 64 -8.57 -1.55 -10.73
CA ARG A 64 -9.35 -2.06 -9.58
C ARG A 64 -9.75 -3.53 -9.78
N ASP A 65 -10.10 -3.91 -11.01
CA ASP A 65 -10.49 -5.28 -11.31
C ASP A 65 -9.33 -6.26 -11.13
N ALA A 66 -8.11 -5.87 -11.55
CA ALA A 66 -6.91 -6.70 -11.34
C ALA A 66 -6.56 -6.85 -9.85
N LEU A 67 -6.74 -5.79 -9.05
CA LEU A 67 -6.54 -5.86 -7.59
C LEU A 67 -7.62 -6.71 -6.90
N ASN A 68 -8.88 -6.63 -7.34
CA ASN A 68 -9.96 -7.48 -6.83
C ASN A 68 -9.72 -8.95 -7.15
N GLN A 69 -9.30 -9.25 -8.38
CA GLN A 69 -8.96 -10.61 -8.79
C GLN A 69 -7.75 -11.14 -8.02
N ALA A 70 -6.70 -10.33 -7.85
CA ALA A 70 -5.55 -10.69 -7.03
C ALA A 70 -5.95 -10.93 -5.57
N GLN A 71 -6.81 -10.08 -4.98
CA GLN A 71 -7.32 -10.27 -3.63
C GLN A 71 -8.05 -11.61 -3.49
N GLN A 72 -8.90 -11.97 -4.45
CA GLN A 72 -9.62 -13.24 -4.44
C GLN A 72 -8.69 -14.45 -4.51
N ILE A 73 -7.69 -14.42 -5.40
CA ILE A 73 -6.70 -15.49 -5.55
C ILE A 73 -5.86 -15.63 -4.28
N ILE A 74 -5.33 -14.52 -3.76
CA ILE A 74 -4.53 -14.54 -2.52
C ILE A 74 -5.40 -15.04 -1.36
N SER A 75 -6.64 -14.56 -1.21
CA SER A 75 -7.56 -15.04 -0.17
C SER A 75 -7.82 -16.54 -0.28
N ALA A 76 -8.02 -17.06 -1.50
CA ALA A 76 -8.19 -18.48 -1.74
C ALA A 76 -6.93 -19.29 -1.39
N ARG A 77 -5.75 -18.76 -1.70
CA ARG A 77 -4.46 -19.37 -1.32
C ARG A 77 -4.29 -19.39 0.20
N VAL A 78 -4.57 -18.30 0.90
CA VAL A 78 -4.42 -18.26 2.37
C VAL A 78 -5.38 -19.24 3.04
N ASN A 79 -6.63 -19.30 2.58
CA ASN A 79 -7.60 -20.27 3.06
C ASN A 79 -7.16 -21.73 2.75
N GLY A 80 -6.53 -21.96 1.59
CA GLY A 80 -6.00 -23.26 1.18
C GLY A 80 -4.77 -23.72 1.97
N LEU A 81 -4.02 -22.80 2.58
CA LEU A 81 -2.96 -23.11 3.54
C LEU A 81 -3.49 -23.50 4.93
N GLY A 82 -4.81 -23.43 5.15
CA GLY A 82 -5.43 -23.77 6.43
C GLY A 82 -5.26 -22.69 7.50
N VAL A 83 -4.74 -21.51 7.15
CA VAL A 83 -4.56 -20.42 8.10
C VAL A 83 -5.89 -19.71 8.31
N SER A 84 -6.55 -20.05 9.41
CA SER A 84 -7.87 -19.52 9.77
C SER A 84 -7.75 -18.08 10.28
N GLY A 85 -8.64 -17.20 9.82
CA GLY A 85 -8.69 -15.80 10.27
C GLY A 85 -7.75 -14.85 9.52
N SER A 86 -7.12 -15.29 8.44
CA SER A 86 -6.37 -14.41 7.56
C SER A 86 -7.28 -13.42 6.81
N GLU A 87 -6.81 -12.21 6.62
CA GLU A 87 -7.53 -11.15 5.91
C GLU A 87 -6.66 -10.52 4.82
N VAL A 88 -7.23 -10.32 3.64
CA VAL A 88 -6.58 -9.63 2.52
C VAL A 88 -7.37 -8.36 2.22
N ILE A 89 -6.77 -7.19 2.43
CA ILE A 89 -7.40 -5.88 2.22
C ILE A 89 -6.70 -5.16 1.07
N ILE A 90 -7.46 -4.53 0.18
CA ILE A 90 -6.90 -3.64 -0.84
C ILE A 90 -6.71 -2.25 -0.19
N ASP A 91 -5.48 -1.74 -0.17
CA ASP A 91 -5.14 -0.39 0.31
C ASP A 91 -4.44 0.41 -0.79
N GLY A 92 -5.15 1.35 -1.41
CA GLY A 92 -4.60 2.11 -2.55
C GLY A 92 -4.24 1.17 -3.69
N SER A 93 -2.97 1.13 -4.10
CA SER A 93 -2.40 0.21 -5.10
C SER A 93 -1.80 -1.07 -4.49
N ASN A 94 -1.94 -1.25 -3.17
CA ASN A 94 -1.27 -2.31 -2.42
C ASN A 94 -2.31 -3.31 -1.89
N LEU A 95 -1.87 -4.52 -1.61
CA LEU A 95 -2.64 -5.54 -0.89
C LEU A 95 -2.01 -5.75 0.48
N VAL A 96 -2.76 -5.53 1.54
CA VAL A 96 -2.33 -5.79 2.92
C VAL A 96 -2.90 -7.15 3.33
N ILE A 97 -2.01 -8.12 3.53
CA ILE A 97 -2.34 -9.45 4.02
C ILE A 97 -2.05 -9.47 5.51
N THR A 98 -3.05 -9.82 6.30
CA THR A 98 -2.94 -10.01 7.75
C THR A 98 -3.15 -11.48 8.04
N VAL A 99 -2.15 -12.12 8.62
CA VAL A 99 -2.18 -13.54 8.98
C VAL A 99 -2.06 -13.65 10.50
N PRO A 100 -3.08 -14.12 11.22
CA PRO A 100 -2.97 -14.32 12.67
C PRO A 100 -1.98 -15.45 12.98
N GLY A 101 -1.21 -15.33 14.06
CA GLY A 101 -0.22 -16.33 14.47
C GLY A 101 1.23 -16.05 14.04
N SER A 102 2.12 -17.04 14.19
CA SER A 102 3.58 -16.88 14.04
C SER A 102 4.14 -17.17 12.64
N ASP A 103 3.29 -17.46 11.65
CA ASP A 103 3.72 -18.02 10.37
C ASP A 103 4.11 -16.96 9.33
N GLY A 104 4.93 -15.99 9.76
CA GLY A 104 5.30 -14.83 8.94
C GLY A 104 6.12 -15.15 7.69
N ASN A 105 6.79 -16.31 7.66
CA ASN A 105 7.54 -16.77 6.50
C ASN A 105 6.60 -17.31 5.40
N GLU A 106 5.54 -18.02 5.77
CA GLU A 106 4.52 -18.51 4.84
C GLU A 106 3.76 -17.34 4.21
N ALA A 107 3.53 -16.27 4.99
CA ALA A 107 2.86 -15.07 4.51
C ALA A 107 3.60 -14.34 3.37
N ARG A 108 4.93 -14.46 3.29
CA ARG A 108 5.71 -13.90 2.17
C ARG A 108 5.51 -14.69 0.87
N THR A 109 5.38 -16.00 0.97
CA THR A 109 5.16 -16.87 -0.20
C THR A 109 3.79 -16.67 -0.85
N LEU A 110 2.81 -16.17 -0.08
CA LEU A 110 1.47 -15.84 -0.58
C LEU A 110 1.45 -14.75 -1.66
N GLY A 111 2.46 -13.87 -1.68
CA GLY A 111 2.57 -12.77 -2.65
C GLY A 111 3.23 -13.15 -3.98
N GLN A 112 3.72 -14.38 -4.15
CA GLN A 112 4.40 -14.80 -5.37
C GLN A 112 3.41 -15.02 -6.53
N THR A 113 3.78 -14.57 -7.73
CA THR A 113 2.92 -14.63 -8.93
C THR A 113 2.62 -16.05 -9.39
N ALA A 114 3.56 -16.96 -9.17
CA ALA A 114 3.49 -18.38 -9.45
C ALA A 114 2.90 -18.70 -10.84
N ARG A 115 3.52 -18.13 -11.87
CA ARG A 115 3.16 -18.37 -13.27
C ARG A 115 3.74 -19.70 -13.72
N LEU A 116 2.89 -20.71 -13.88
CA LEU A 116 3.29 -22.00 -14.45
C LEU A 116 3.20 -21.94 -15.98
N TYR A 117 4.26 -22.39 -16.65
CA TYR A 117 4.26 -22.69 -18.08
C TYR A 117 4.82 -24.08 -18.33
N ILE A 118 4.34 -24.73 -19.39
CA ILE A 118 4.86 -26.01 -19.87
C ILE A 118 5.57 -25.73 -21.18
N ARG A 119 6.87 -26.04 -21.22
CA ARG A 119 7.76 -25.68 -22.33
C ARG A 119 8.56 -26.91 -22.78
N PRO A 120 8.60 -27.21 -24.08
CA PRO A 120 9.52 -28.22 -24.62
C PRO A 120 10.98 -27.88 -24.30
N VAL A 121 11.77 -28.88 -23.90
CA VAL A 121 13.21 -28.69 -23.68
C VAL A 121 13.95 -28.84 -25.01
N ILE A 122 14.72 -27.82 -25.41
CA ILE A 122 15.57 -27.86 -26.60
C ILE A 122 16.93 -28.44 -26.24
N SER A 123 17.54 -27.95 -25.16
CA SER A 123 18.81 -28.44 -24.64
C SER A 123 18.97 -28.10 -23.16
N GLY A 124 19.84 -28.83 -22.48
CA GLY A 124 20.25 -28.57 -21.10
C GLY A 124 21.76 -28.71 -20.95
N VAL A 125 22.36 -27.92 -20.07
CA VAL A 125 23.79 -27.97 -19.73
C VAL A 125 23.91 -28.00 -18.22
N SER A 126 24.72 -28.92 -17.68
CA SER A 126 24.97 -28.91 -16.24
C SER A 126 25.84 -27.73 -15.84
N VAL A 127 25.51 -27.12 -14.71
CA VAL A 127 26.19 -25.94 -14.19
C VAL A 127 27.64 -26.27 -13.80
N GLU A 128 27.87 -27.46 -13.26
CA GLU A 128 29.21 -27.92 -12.90
C GLU A 128 30.12 -28.10 -14.13
N GLU A 129 29.62 -28.71 -15.21
CA GLU A 129 30.38 -28.83 -16.46
C GLU A 129 30.62 -27.46 -17.10
N ALA A 130 29.65 -26.56 -17.03
CA ALA A 130 29.79 -25.19 -17.55
C ALA A 130 30.83 -24.37 -16.76
N LYS A 131 30.88 -24.52 -15.43
CA LYS A 131 31.89 -23.90 -14.57
C LYS A 131 33.30 -24.44 -14.87
N GLN A 132 33.42 -25.75 -15.13
CA GLN A 132 34.68 -26.38 -15.50
C GLN A 132 35.15 -25.97 -16.91
N ALA A 133 34.23 -25.85 -17.87
CA ALA A 133 34.53 -25.38 -19.22
C ALA A 133 34.88 -23.88 -19.27
N GLY A 134 34.33 -23.06 -18.38
CA GLY A 134 34.62 -21.63 -18.26
C GLY A 134 35.98 -21.30 -17.61
N GLY A 135 36.62 -22.27 -16.96
CA GLY A 135 37.97 -22.15 -16.39
C GLY A 135 39.11 -22.47 -17.38
N GLY A 136 38.78 -22.95 -18.58
CA GLY A 136 39.73 -23.30 -19.63
C GLY A 136 39.72 -22.30 -20.78
N GLN A 137 40.91 -21.83 -21.15
CA GLN A 137 41.20 -21.03 -22.34
C GLN A 137 40.31 -21.39 -23.55
N MET A 138 39.71 -20.39 -24.21
CA MET A 138 38.96 -20.55 -25.47
C MET A 138 39.70 -21.47 -26.48
N PRO A 139 39.04 -22.50 -27.05
CA PRO A 139 39.60 -23.24 -28.17
C PRO A 139 39.77 -22.32 -29.38
N GLY A 140 41.00 -22.21 -29.88
CA GLY A 140 41.33 -21.42 -31.06
C GLY A 140 40.57 -21.89 -32.31
N LEU A 141 40.23 -20.93 -33.16
CA LEU A 141 39.65 -21.12 -34.49
C LEU A 141 40.42 -22.18 -35.31
N PRO A 142 39.76 -22.99 -36.16
CA PRO A 142 40.45 -23.95 -37.00
C PRO A 142 41.29 -23.22 -38.05
N GLY A 143 42.62 -23.32 -37.93
CA GLY A 143 43.57 -22.91 -38.95
C GLY A 143 43.44 -23.78 -40.22
N GLY A 144 43.62 -23.14 -41.38
CA GLY A 144 43.47 -23.72 -42.72
C GLY A 144 44.39 -24.90 -43.07
N PRO A 145 44.25 -25.45 -44.29
CA PRO A 145 44.76 -26.78 -44.64
C PRO A 145 46.29 -26.87 -44.66
N ARG A 146 46.80 -27.96 -44.08
CA ARG A 146 48.22 -28.32 -44.01
C ARG A 146 48.78 -28.69 -45.38
N GLN A 147 49.98 -28.17 -45.72
CA GLN A 147 50.84 -28.71 -46.77
C GLN A 147 51.80 -29.78 -46.20
N PRO A 148 52.28 -30.75 -47.01
CA PRO A 148 53.01 -31.92 -46.51
C PRO A 148 54.53 -31.74 -46.46
N GLY A 149 55.09 -32.02 -45.27
CA GLY A 149 56.30 -32.80 -44.97
C GLY A 149 57.66 -32.46 -45.61
N LEU A 150 58.66 -32.15 -44.76
CA LEU A 150 60.09 -32.45 -44.96
C LEU A 150 60.76 -32.79 -43.60
N PRO A 151 61.79 -33.68 -43.56
CA PRO A 151 62.24 -34.42 -42.38
C PRO A 151 63.35 -33.72 -41.54
N PRO A 152 63.81 -34.29 -40.39
CA PRO A 152 64.16 -33.53 -39.18
C PRO A 152 65.66 -33.28 -38.93
N GLY A 153 65.91 -32.19 -38.17
CA GLY A 153 66.83 -32.14 -37.03
C GLY A 153 68.34 -32.01 -37.27
N ILE A 154 68.92 -30.86 -36.86
CA ILE A 154 70.29 -30.78 -36.31
C ILE A 154 70.31 -29.76 -35.14
N PRO A 155 70.98 -30.01 -34.00
CA PRO A 155 70.85 -29.24 -32.74
C PRO A 155 72.02 -28.26 -32.43
N GLY A 156 71.75 -27.24 -31.60
CA GLY A 156 72.70 -26.27 -30.99
C GLY A 156 72.24 -24.83 -31.24
N VAL A 157 72.19 -23.85 -30.32
CA VAL A 157 73.00 -23.49 -29.13
C VAL A 157 72.14 -22.56 -28.22
N PRO A 158 72.36 -22.48 -26.89
CA PRO A 158 71.47 -21.77 -25.93
C PRO A 158 71.98 -20.40 -25.44
N GLY A 159 71.10 -19.62 -24.78
CA GLY A 159 71.39 -18.44 -23.93
C GLY A 159 70.89 -17.11 -24.54
N GLY A 160 69.94 -16.37 -23.94
CA GLY A 160 70.08 -15.49 -22.76
C GLY A 160 70.73 -14.15 -23.19
N VAL A 161 70.29 -12.92 -22.93
CA VAL A 161 69.39 -12.25 -21.96
C VAL A 161 69.11 -10.81 -22.50
N PRO A 162 68.18 -10.02 -21.92
CA PRO A 162 67.47 -8.89 -22.55
C PRO A 162 68.01 -7.47 -22.23
N GLY A 163 67.59 -6.46 -23.02
CA GLY A 163 67.65 -5.05 -22.60
C GLY A 163 67.53 -3.95 -23.67
N VAL A 164 66.43 -3.18 -23.58
CA VAL A 164 66.28 -1.70 -23.78
C VAL A 164 66.37 -1.09 -25.22
N PRO A 165 65.81 0.13 -25.46
CA PRO A 165 64.73 0.33 -26.45
C PRO A 165 64.94 1.54 -27.41
N GLY A 166 63.94 1.80 -28.26
CA GLY A 166 63.57 3.16 -28.67
C GLY A 166 63.80 3.55 -30.14
N GLY A 167 62.81 4.25 -30.70
CA GLY A 167 63.01 5.22 -31.79
C GLY A 167 62.39 4.90 -33.15
N VAL A 168 61.17 5.40 -33.37
CA VAL A 168 60.60 5.87 -34.67
C VAL A 168 61.57 6.87 -35.36
N PRO A 169 61.47 7.25 -36.67
CA PRO A 169 60.26 7.39 -37.50
C PRO A 169 60.43 7.12 -39.03
N GLY A 170 59.33 7.23 -39.82
CA GLY A 170 59.45 7.54 -41.26
C GLY A 170 58.24 7.17 -42.13
N ALA A 171 57.34 8.14 -42.38
CA ALA A 171 56.58 8.21 -43.64
C ALA A 171 57.49 8.82 -44.73
N PRO A 172 57.26 8.66 -46.05
CA PRO A 172 56.24 9.47 -46.74
C PRO A 172 55.65 8.91 -48.08
N GLY A 173 54.64 9.62 -48.60
CA GLY A 173 54.27 9.70 -50.03
C GLY A 173 53.11 8.78 -50.46
N GLY A 174 52.06 9.19 -51.19
CA GLY A 174 51.75 10.43 -51.90
C GLY A 174 51.30 10.14 -53.34
N MET A 175 49.97 9.95 -53.57
CA MET A 175 49.14 10.28 -54.77
C MET A 175 49.59 9.82 -56.19
N PRO A 176 48.84 10.03 -57.31
CA PRO A 176 47.39 10.05 -57.61
C PRO A 176 47.00 9.29 -58.94
N GLY A 177 45.69 9.24 -59.31
CA GLY A 177 45.26 9.35 -60.73
C GLY A 177 44.31 8.28 -61.33
N VAL A 178 43.14 8.74 -61.82
CA VAL A 178 42.06 8.13 -62.66
C VAL A 178 42.54 8.02 -64.15
N PRO A 179 41.86 7.49 -65.23
CA PRO A 179 40.40 7.24 -65.45
C PRO A 179 39.93 6.08 -66.40
N GLY A 180 38.60 5.90 -66.53
CA GLY A 180 37.91 5.69 -67.84
C GLY A 180 36.95 4.49 -68.04
N GLY A 181 35.71 4.78 -68.51
CA GLY A 181 35.03 3.99 -69.59
C GLY A 181 33.66 3.31 -69.33
N SER A 182 32.57 3.88 -69.86
CA SER A 182 31.23 3.25 -70.09
C SER A 182 31.19 2.47 -71.43
N PRO A 183 30.14 1.69 -71.85
CA PRO A 183 28.79 2.23 -72.21
C PRO A 183 27.55 1.27 -72.14
N GLY A 184 26.32 1.82 -72.28
CA GLY A 184 25.21 1.14 -73.01
C GLY A 184 23.80 1.08 -72.38
N LEU A 185 22.88 1.91 -72.88
CA LEU A 185 21.39 1.88 -72.78
C LEU A 185 20.83 1.62 -74.21
N PRO A 186 19.55 1.20 -74.48
CA PRO A 186 18.37 2.09 -74.34
C PRO A 186 16.94 1.45 -74.23
N GLY A 187 15.93 2.28 -73.88
CA GLY A 187 14.57 2.19 -74.48
C GLY A 187 13.33 2.27 -73.57
N LEU A 188 12.75 3.47 -73.43
CA LEU A 188 11.36 3.82 -73.01
C LEU A 188 10.39 3.75 -74.25
N PRO A 189 9.04 3.98 -74.22
CA PRO A 189 8.29 4.91 -73.34
C PRO A 189 6.79 4.60 -72.99
N ALA A 190 6.20 5.61 -72.33
CA ALA A 190 4.88 5.76 -71.71
C ALA A 190 3.63 5.77 -72.62
N THR A 191 2.42 5.68 -72.03
CA THR A 191 1.27 6.61 -72.19
C THR A 191 0.03 6.16 -71.38
N GLY A 192 -0.80 7.10 -70.94
CA GLY A 192 -1.98 6.89 -70.07
C GLY A 192 -3.34 6.86 -70.80
N GLY A 193 -4.44 6.85 -70.03
CA GLY A 193 -5.81 7.09 -70.54
C GLY A 193 -6.98 6.52 -69.72
N GLN A 194 -7.71 7.42 -69.03
CA GLN A 194 -9.17 7.63 -68.96
C GLN A 194 -10.24 6.50 -68.73
N LEU A 195 -11.15 6.82 -67.79
CA LEU A 195 -12.56 6.43 -67.47
C LEU A 195 -13.53 6.28 -68.70
N PRO A 196 -14.85 5.90 -68.62
CA PRO A 196 -15.83 6.07 -67.50
C PRO A 196 -17.04 5.07 -67.34
N SER A 197 -17.92 5.40 -66.36
CA SER A 197 -19.42 5.39 -66.38
C SER A 197 -20.25 4.34 -65.60
N GLY A 198 -21.24 4.82 -64.80
CA GLY A 198 -22.62 4.28 -64.77
C GLY A 198 -23.32 3.88 -63.45
N GLU A 199 -23.96 4.85 -62.76
CA GLU A 199 -25.31 4.83 -62.10
C GLU A 199 -25.84 3.70 -61.17
N SER A 200 -26.29 4.07 -59.95
CA SER A 200 -27.72 4.32 -59.54
C SER A 200 -28.08 3.94 -58.08
N GLY A 201 -28.84 4.81 -57.38
CA GLY A 201 -29.77 4.43 -56.28
C GLY A 201 -29.64 5.11 -54.89
N LEU A 202 -30.41 6.17 -54.66
CA LEU A 202 -30.88 6.75 -53.37
C LEU A 202 -32.43 6.54 -53.28
N PRO A 203 -33.22 6.84 -52.19
CA PRO A 203 -33.05 7.96 -51.24
C PRO A 203 -33.62 7.82 -49.78
N GLY A 204 -33.39 8.91 -49.00
CA GLY A 204 -34.31 9.46 -47.97
C GLY A 204 -33.87 9.28 -46.51
N GLY A 205 -33.78 10.27 -45.62
CA GLY A 205 -34.08 11.71 -45.61
C GLY A 205 -34.55 12.17 -44.20
N SER A 206 -34.39 13.47 -43.88
CA SER A 206 -34.94 14.24 -42.73
C SER A 206 -34.13 14.23 -41.40
N GLY A 207 -33.78 15.34 -40.73
CA GLY A 207 -34.00 16.77 -40.96
C GLY A 207 -33.93 17.61 -39.65
N ALA A 208 -33.41 18.85 -39.78
CA ALA A 208 -33.58 20.08 -38.95
C ALA A 208 -32.97 20.17 -37.52
N GLY A 209 -32.37 21.29 -37.06
CA GLY A 209 -32.09 22.66 -37.55
C GLY A 209 -30.97 23.29 -36.66
N GLY A 210 -30.12 24.24 -37.07
CA GLY A 210 -30.35 25.67 -37.43
C GLY A 210 -30.58 26.52 -36.16
N GLU A 211 -29.98 27.67 -35.84
CA GLU A 211 -29.06 28.67 -36.40
C GLU A 211 -28.66 29.65 -35.24
N GLY A 212 -27.66 30.53 -35.43
CA GLY A 212 -27.79 31.92 -34.95
C GLY A 212 -26.70 32.58 -34.07
N SER A 213 -25.71 33.19 -34.73
CA SER A 213 -25.41 34.65 -34.68
C SER A 213 -24.60 35.33 -33.52
N LEU A 214 -23.32 35.61 -33.82
CA LEU A 214 -22.60 36.90 -33.96
C LEU A 214 -22.62 38.06 -32.91
N GLY A 215 -21.40 38.51 -32.56
CA GLY A 215 -20.92 39.92 -32.48
C GLY A 215 -20.94 40.60 -31.10
N GLY A 216 -19.94 41.36 -30.62
CA GLY A 216 -18.64 41.80 -31.12
C GLY A 216 -18.02 42.91 -30.23
N ASN A 217 -16.69 43.07 -30.34
CA ASN A 217 -15.81 44.25 -30.13
C ASN A 217 -15.36 44.78 -28.75
N GLY A 218 -14.01 44.93 -28.63
CA GLY A 218 -13.32 45.95 -27.81
C GLY A 218 -11.91 45.56 -27.29
N GLY A 219 -10.83 45.73 -28.08
CA GLY A 219 -9.41 45.56 -27.67
C GLY A 219 -8.83 46.75 -26.84
N PRO A 220 -7.49 46.90 -26.58
CA PRO A 220 -6.35 46.39 -27.37
C PRO A 220 -5.15 45.82 -26.55
N LEU A 221 -4.05 45.59 -27.28
CA LEU A 221 -2.72 45.03 -27.03
C LEU A 221 -1.88 45.70 -25.91
N GLN A 222 -1.02 44.94 -25.22
CA GLN A 222 0.44 45.16 -25.03
C GLN A 222 1.02 44.22 -23.93
N GLN A 223 2.08 43.46 -24.25
CA GLN A 223 3.00 42.79 -23.31
C GLN A 223 4.03 43.80 -22.74
N PRO A 224 5.05 43.40 -21.95
CA PRO A 224 5.11 42.64 -20.69
C PRO A 224 5.75 43.52 -19.58
N LEU A 225 5.84 43.05 -18.31
CA LEU A 225 6.89 43.36 -17.29
C LEU A 225 6.38 43.14 -15.85
N PHE A 226 7.27 42.59 -14.99
CA PHE A 226 7.22 42.26 -13.54
C PHE A 226 6.32 43.14 -12.63
N PRO A 227 5.82 42.63 -11.47
CA PRO A 227 6.47 42.92 -10.15
C PRO A 227 6.09 41.93 -8.98
N PRO A 228 6.35 42.19 -7.68
CA PRO A 228 7.59 42.66 -7.03
C PRO A 228 8.03 41.78 -5.82
N ALA A 229 9.16 42.22 -5.25
CA ALA A 229 9.95 41.69 -4.15
C ALA A 229 9.29 41.62 -2.76
N GLN A 230 9.82 40.72 -1.94
CA GLN A 230 9.62 40.57 -0.50
C GLN A 230 10.28 41.69 0.32
N PRO A 231 9.86 41.88 1.58
CA PRO A 231 10.71 42.37 2.65
C PRO A 231 11.08 41.26 3.67
N ARG A 232 12.37 41.19 4.03
CA ARG A 232 12.95 40.53 5.23
C ARG A 232 13.19 41.60 6.35
N PRO A 233 13.87 41.30 7.48
CA PRO A 233 13.60 40.34 8.57
C PRO A 233 13.82 40.96 9.98
N TYR A 234 13.50 40.26 11.09
CA TYR A 234 14.14 40.40 12.42
C TYR A 234 13.92 39.12 13.27
N PRO A 235 14.71 38.88 14.35
CA PRO A 235 15.59 37.70 14.47
C PRO A 235 15.16 36.62 15.48
N GLN A 236 15.82 35.46 15.36
CA GLN A 236 15.68 34.25 16.19
C GLN A 236 16.37 34.37 17.56
N GLU A 237 15.75 33.76 18.57
CA GLU A 237 16.36 33.40 19.87
C GLU A 237 16.34 31.86 20.03
N PRO A 238 17.32 31.24 20.72
CA PRO A 238 17.61 29.81 20.62
C PRO A 238 16.89 28.94 21.67
N ALA A 239 16.68 27.67 21.33
CA ALA A 239 16.05 26.64 22.17
C ALA A 239 16.98 26.16 23.32
N PRO A 240 16.43 25.72 24.48
CA PRO A 240 17.21 25.16 25.57
C PRO A 240 17.44 23.63 25.43
N ALA A 241 18.56 23.16 25.99
CA ALA A 241 19.00 21.77 26.05
C ALA A 241 18.19 20.90 27.04
N PRO A 242 18.13 19.57 26.87
CA PRO A 242 17.44 18.67 27.79
C PRO A 242 18.32 18.28 28.98
N GLY A 243 17.77 18.47 30.19
CA GLY A 243 18.29 17.96 31.46
C GLY A 243 17.68 16.61 31.82
N THR A 244 18.52 15.80 32.46
CA THR A 244 18.33 14.47 33.04
C THR A 244 17.22 14.37 34.09
N THR A 245 16.50 13.25 34.14
CA THR A 245 16.30 12.39 35.33
C THR A 245 15.39 11.20 34.99
N SER A 246 15.91 10.00 35.25
CA SER A 246 15.15 8.74 35.28
C SER A 246 15.15 8.27 36.73
N GLU A 247 13.99 7.84 37.23
CA GLU A 247 13.87 7.13 38.50
C GLU A 247 13.01 5.89 38.23
N SER A 248 13.57 4.71 38.47
CA SER A 248 12.87 3.43 38.57
C SER A 248 13.50 2.66 39.73
N PRO A 249 12.72 1.95 40.57
CA PRO A 249 13.24 1.27 41.74
C PRO A 249 13.63 -0.19 41.47
N GLU A 250 14.60 -0.66 42.26
CA GLU A 250 15.15 -2.01 42.35
C GLU A 250 14.27 -2.92 43.26
N PRO A 251 14.45 -4.26 43.24
CA PRO A 251 15.19 -4.86 44.38
C PRO A 251 16.06 -6.12 44.09
N GLU A 252 17.17 -6.17 44.83
CA GLU A 252 17.82 -7.27 45.61
C GLU A 252 18.31 -8.60 44.97
N ASP A 253 19.61 -8.61 44.71
CA ASP A 253 20.72 -9.47 45.21
C ASP A 253 20.51 -10.93 45.71
N THR A 254 21.32 -11.85 45.16
CA THR A 254 21.95 -12.97 45.89
C THR A 254 23.23 -13.42 45.17
N THR A 255 24.24 -13.75 45.98
CA THR A 255 25.68 -13.68 45.69
C THR A 255 26.35 -15.06 45.49
N GLU A 256 27.62 -15.01 45.01
CA GLU A 256 28.70 -16.03 45.02
C GLU A 256 28.77 -17.06 43.83
N THR A 257 29.88 -17.35 43.13
CA THR A 257 31.34 -17.09 43.30
C THR A 257 32.15 -17.39 41.98
N THR A 258 33.07 -16.47 41.64
CA THR A 258 34.34 -16.43 40.81
C THR A 258 34.81 -17.61 39.89
N THR A 259 34.98 -17.47 38.55
CA THR A 259 36.08 -16.96 37.62
C THR A 259 37.28 -17.92 37.30
N PRO A 260 38.14 -17.74 36.25
CA PRO A 260 38.17 -16.80 35.08
C PRO A 260 38.74 -17.29 33.70
N GLY A 261 38.60 -16.42 32.67
CA GLY A 261 39.52 -16.24 31.50
C GLY A 261 38.79 -16.27 30.13
N VAL A 262 38.80 -15.30 29.22
CA VAL A 262 39.82 -14.31 28.79
C VAL A 262 39.13 -13.05 28.22
N SER A 263 39.74 -11.87 28.46
CA SER A 263 39.37 -10.56 27.92
C SER A 263 40.27 -10.16 26.76
N GLU A 264 39.72 -9.49 25.73
CA GLU A 264 40.44 -8.49 24.95
C GLU A 264 39.57 -7.25 24.67
N THR A 265 40.19 -6.10 24.86
CA THR A 265 39.65 -4.73 24.81
C THR A 265 39.85 -4.12 23.41
N PRO A 266 38.97 -3.23 22.92
CA PRO A 266 39.14 -2.57 21.61
C PRO A 266 40.14 -1.40 21.64
N GLY A 267 41.02 -1.33 20.64
CA GLY A 267 41.95 -0.22 20.40
C GLY A 267 41.39 0.89 19.48
N PRO A 268 42.04 2.06 19.41
CA PRO A 268 41.44 3.33 18.97
C PRO A 268 41.55 3.65 17.47
N THR A 269 40.64 4.52 17.03
CA THR A 269 40.41 5.08 15.69
C THR A 269 41.59 5.89 15.14
N GLN A 270 41.91 5.71 13.84
CA GLN A 270 42.87 6.53 13.09
C GLN A 270 42.18 7.28 11.90
N PRO A 271 42.60 8.50 11.53
CA PRO A 271 41.90 9.37 10.56
C PRO A 271 42.21 9.03 9.10
N GLY A 272 41.27 9.37 8.21
CA GLY A 272 41.19 8.94 6.81
C GLY A 272 42.34 9.37 5.88
N ALA A 273 42.59 8.51 4.89
CA ALA A 273 43.42 8.77 3.72
C ALA A 273 42.55 9.08 2.47
N PRO A 274 43.03 9.88 1.51
CA PRO A 274 42.24 10.36 0.37
C PRO A 274 41.98 9.28 -0.69
N ALA A 275 40.82 9.38 -1.35
CA ALA A 275 40.38 8.50 -2.42
C ALA A 275 41.33 8.53 -3.65
N GLU A 276 41.65 7.35 -4.16
CA GLU A 276 42.41 7.13 -5.38
C GLU A 276 41.50 7.31 -6.62
N PRO A 277 41.94 8.00 -7.69
CA PRO A 277 41.12 8.22 -8.88
C PRO A 277 40.96 6.94 -9.72
N PRO A 278 39.83 6.78 -10.44
CA PRO A 278 39.51 5.55 -11.14
C PRO A 278 40.41 5.33 -12.38
N ILE A 279 40.85 4.10 -12.56
CA ILE A 279 41.61 3.63 -13.73
C ILE A 279 40.70 3.63 -14.96
N PRO A 280 41.05 4.31 -16.08
CA PRO A 280 40.30 4.24 -17.33
C PRO A 280 40.34 2.84 -17.94
N GLY A 281 39.19 2.39 -18.45
CA GLY A 281 38.95 1.02 -18.90
C GLY A 281 39.91 0.50 -19.96
N ALA A 282 40.37 -0.74 -19.76
CA ALA A 282 41.04 -1.51 -20.78
C ALA A 282 40.00 -2.03 -21.80
N GLN A 283 40.04 -1.50 -23.02
CA GLN A 283 39.33 -2.05 -24.16
C GLN A 283 40.03 -3.33 -24.65
N LEU A 284 39.32 -4.46 -24.64
CA LEU A 284 39.68 -5.65 -25.40
C LEU A 284 39.49 -5.37 -26.90
N PRO A 285 40.49 -5.60 -27.78
CA PRO A 285 40.33 -5.39 -29.22
C PRO A 285 39.57 -6.56 -29.88
N GLY A 286 38.49 -6.25 -30.60
CA GLY A 286 38.04 -7.03 -31.76
C GLY A 286 36.77 -7.88 -31.60
N LEU A 287 35.60 -7.26 -31.72
CA LEU A 287 34.36 -7.87 -32.22
C LEU A 287 33.60 -6.82 -33.07
N PRO A 288 33.20 -7.10 -34.33
CA PRO A 288 32.44 -6.15 -35.17
C PRO A 288 31.04 -5.91 -34.62
N GLY A 289 30.54 -4.68 -34.80
CA GLY A 289 29.46 -4.08 -34.02
C GLY A 289 28.07 -4.74 -34.12
N LEU A 290 27.42 -4.78 -32.96
CA LEU A 290 25.96 -4.82 -32.83
C LEU A 290 25.46 -3.36 -32.71
N PRO A 291 24.45 -2.91 -33.49
CA PRO A 291 23.93 -1.55 -33.38
C PRO A 291 23.05 -1.41 -32.13
N GLY A 292 23.36 -0.42 -31.29
CA GLY A 292 22.43 0.17 -30.31
C GLY A 292 22.44 -0.44 -28.91
N MET A 293 23.42 -0.08 -28.08
CA MET A 293 23.27 -0.15 -26.62
C MET A 293 22.86 1.23 -26.09
N PRO A 294 21.66 1.41 -25.50
CA PRO A 294 21.42 2.51 -24.59
C PRO A 294 22.32 2.36 -23.35
N GLY A 295 22.77 3.49 -22.80
CA GLY A 295 23.76 3.57 -21.73
C GLY A 295 23.47 2.76 -20.46
N VAL A 296 24.54 2.55 -19.69
CA VAL A 296 24.65 1.84 -18.41
C VAL A 296 23.44 2.09 -17.49
N PRO A 297 22.73 1.04 -17.00
CA PRO A 297 21.67 1.21 -16.00
C PRO A 297 22.23 1.58 -14.62
N GLY A 298 21.50 2.47 -13.94
CA GLY A 298 21.87 3.03 -12.63
C GLY A 298 21.95 2.04 -11.47
N GLN A 299 22.45 2.56 -10.35
CA GLN A 299 22.64 1.88 -9.07
C GLN A 299 21.38 1.16 -8.53
N PRO A 300 21.54 0.14 -7.66
CA PRO A 300 20.42 -0.52 -6.99
C PRO A 300 19.59 0.52 -6.23
N GLY A 301 18.29 0.66 -6.57
CA GLY A 301 17.36 1.54 -5.86
C GLY A 301 16.46 2.45 -6.71
N GLN A 302 16.60 2.48 -8.04
CA GLN A 302 15.75 3.31 -8.93
C GLN A 302 14.74 2.43 -9.72
N PRO A 303 13.42 2.71 -9.68
CA PRO A 303 12.39 1.95 -10.41
C PRO A 303 12.64 1.86 -11.93
N GLN A 304 13.22 2.91 -12.50
CA GLN A 304 13.57 3.00 -13.93
C GLN A 304 14.78 2.10 -14.29
N GLY A 305 15.64 1.77 -13.32
CA GLY A 305 16.78 0.87 -13.53
C GLY A 305 16.38 -0.60 -13.58
N LEU A 306 15.39 -1.04 -12.78
CA LEU A 306 14.96 -2.44 -12.76
C LEU A 306 14.24 -2.83 -14.05
N ALA A 307 13.30 -2.00 -14.53
CA ALA A 307 12.58 -2.28 -15.78
C ALA A 307 13.55 -2.37 -16.99
N ALA A 308 14.56 -1.51 -17.04
CA ALA A 308 15.60 -1.56 -18.07
C ALA A 308 16.45 -2.85 -17.98
N ARG A 309 16.76 -3.31 -16.75
CA ARG A 309 17.49 -4.57 -16.53
C ARG A 309 16.65 -5.79 -16.92
N ILE A 310 15.36 -5.82 -16.58
CA ILE A 310 14.43 -6.87 -17.02
C ILE A 310 14.37 -6.90 -18.54
N ALA A 311 14.23 -5.75 -19.20
CA ALA A 311 14.22 -5.67 -20.66
C ALA A 311 15.53 -6.16 -21.29
N ALA A 312 16.68 -5.91 -20.66
CA ALA A 312 17.96 -6.44 -21.11
C ALA A 312 18.04 -7.97 -20.96
N GLU A 313 17.57 -8.53 -19.84
CA GLU A 313 17.50 -9.98 -19.65
C GLU A 313 16.55 -10.65 -20.64
N LYS A 314 15.38 -10.05 -20.93
CA LYS A 314 14.47 -10.54 -21.98
C LYS A 314 15.17 -10.62 -23.33
N ARG A 315 15.90 -9.58 -23.74
CA ARG A 315 16.62 -9.56 -25.02
C ARG A 315 17.70 -10.65 -25.12
N LEU A 316 18.32 -11.02 -24.00
CA LEU A 316 19.36 -12.04 -23.97
C LEU A 316 18.75 -13.45 -23.88
N ARG A 317 17.89 -13.69 -22.90
CA ARG A 317 17.38 -15.02 -22.52
C ARG A 317 16.14 -15.45 -23.31
N GLN A 318 15.47 -14.53 -23.99
CA GLN A 318 14.29 -14.78 -24.82
C GLN A 318 14.51 -14.35 -26.28
N SER A 319 15.75 -14.42 -26.76
CA SER A 319 16.08 -14.12 -28.16
C SER A 319 15.69 -15.27 -29.09
N ASP A 320 15.20 -14.96 -30.29
CA ASP A 320 14.96 -15.94 -31.36
C ASP A 320 16.24 -16.34 -32.11
N ASN A 321 17.34 -15.61 -31.90
CA ASN A 321 18.61 -15.88 -32.56
C ASN A 321 19.33 -17.05 -31.89
N LYS A 322 19.52 -18.15 -32.63
CA LYS A 322 20.19 -19.37 -32.13
C LYS A 322 21.58 -19.15 -31.55
N VAL A 323 22.36 -18.19 -32.09
CA VAL A 323 23.68 -17.85 -31.56
C VAL A 323 23.55 -17.17 -30.21
N VAL A 324 22.60 -16.26 -30.07
CA VAL A 324 22.30 -15.57 -28.81
C VAL A 324 21.78 -16.56 -27.78
N GLN A 325 20.92 -17.51 -28.17
CA GLN A 325 20.42 -18.56 -27.27
C GLN A 325 21.56 -19.44 -26.72
N ALA A 326 22.48 -19.89 -27.58
CA ALA A 326 23.62 -20.69 -27.16
C ALA A 326 24.54 -19.92 -26.19
N LEU A 327 24.81 -18.64 -26.50
CA LEU A 327 25.57 -17.76 -25.62
C LEU A 327 24.86 -17.51 -24.29
N ALA A 328 23.55 -17.21 -24.33
CA ALA A 328 22.73 -16.97 -23.16
C ALA A 328 22.70 -18.21 -22.26
N LEU A 329 22.61 -19.42 -22.83
CA LEU A 329 22.65 -20.67 -22.09
C LEU A 329 23.96 -20.84 -21.31
N GLN A 330 25.09 -20.56 -21.96
CA GLN A 330 26.40 -20.64 -21.30
C GLN A 330 26.57 -19.57 -20.22
N ILE A 331 26.10 -18.34 -20.48
CA ILE A 331 26.12 -17.25 -19.49
C ILE A 331 25.24 -17.62 -18.29
N GLN A 332 24.04 -18.13 -18.54
CA GLN A 332 23.07 -18.43 -17.49
C GLN A 332 23.52 -19.61 -16.64
N ALA A 333 24.16 -20.63 -17.24
CA ALA A 333 24.78 -21.72 -16.49
C ALA A 333 25.81 -21.22 -15.47
N SER A 334 26.57 -20.16 -15.77
CA SER A 334 27.50 -19.55 -14.81
C SER A 334 26.84 -18.69 -13.71
N ARG A 335 25.52 -18.47 -13.81
CA ARG A 335 24.76 -17.53 -12.96
C ARG A 335 23.59 -18.18 -12.24
N CYS A 336 23.42 -19.51 -12.30
CA CYS A 336 22.29 -20.17 -11.68
C CYS A 336 22.19 -19.91 -10.17
N ASP A 337 23.32 -19.74 -9.48
CA ASP A 337 23.35 -19.45 -8.03
C ASP A 337 22.95 -18.01 -7.66
N LYS A 338 22.56 -17.18 -8.63
CA LYS A 338 22.18 -15.76 -8.40
C LYS A 338 20.67 -15.60 -8.50
N GLU A 339 20.15 -14.61 -7.77
CA GLU A 339 18.73 -14.22 -7.87
C GLU A 339 18.34 -13.91 -9.32
N ASP A 340 17.24 -14.53 -9.78
CA ASP A 340 16.74 -14.35 -11.13
C ASP A 340 15.83 -13.10 -11.21
N ILE A 341 16.37 -12.02 -11.77
CA ILE A 341 15.60 -10.77 -11.98
C ILE A 341 14.51 -10.90 -13.05
N LEU A 342 14.55 -11.96 -13.89
CA LEU A 342 13.52 -12.25 -14.88
C LEU A 342 12.37 -13.10 -14.29
N ALA A 343 12.48 -13.53 -13.04
CA ALA A 343 11.46 -14.36 -12.40
C ALA A 343 10.06 -13.71 -12.49
N GLY A 344 9.10 -14.49 -13.00
CA GLY A 344 7.70 -14.07 -13.18
C GLY A 344 7.45 -13.04 -14.29
N ASN A 345 8.49 -12.57 -14.97
CA ASN A 345 8.41 -11.54 -16.00
C ASN A 345 8.65 -12.06 -17.42
N ASP A 346 8.85 -13.37 -17.61
CA ASP A 346 9.09 -13.95 -18.93
C ASP A 346 7.88 -13.82 -19.86
N ASP A 347 8.17 -13.75 -21.16
CA ASP A 347 7.16 -13.84 -22.22
C ASP A 347 6.88 -15.33 -22.58
N PRO A 348 5.63 -15.81 -22.50
CA PRO A 348 5.28 -17.20 -22.83
C PRO A 348 5.50 -17.55 -24.30
N ASP A 349 5.39 -16.57 -25.21
CA ASP A 349 5.41 -16.81 -26.66
C ASP A 349 6.83 -16.89 -27.23
N LEU A 350 7.84 -16.56 -26.42
CA LEU A 350 9.24 -16.59 -26.79
C LEU A 350 9.99 -17.78 -26.16
N PRO A 351 11.11 -18.22 -26.76
CA PRO A 351 12.03 -19.15 -26.12
C PRO A 351 12.51 -18.62 -24.76
N LEU A 352 12.97 -19.51 -23.89
CA LEU A 352 13.47 -19.11 -22.56
C LEU A 352 14.74 -19.88 -22.20
N VAL A 353 15.81 -19.16 -21.93
CA VAL A 353 17.00 -19.69 -21.25
C VAL A 353 16.84 -19.48 -19.74
N THR A 354 16.90 -20.54 -18.95
CA THR A 354 16.76 -20.43 -17.50
C THR A 354 17.39 -21.59 -16.74
N CYS A 355 17.46 -21.48 -15.41
CA CYS A 355 17.99 -22.53 -14.53
C CYS A 355 16.87 -23.36 -13.91
N SER A 356 17.21 -24.57 -13.48
CA SER A 356 16.41 -25.34 -12.53
C SER A 356 16.42 -24.71 -11.13
N GLN A 357 15.38 -25.00 -10.35
CA GLN A 357 15.25 -24.55 -8.97
C GLN A 357 16.37 -25.10 -8.05
N ASP A 358 16.93 -26.27 -8.36
CA ASP A 358 18.09 -26.82 -7.65
C ASP A 358 19.43 -26.16 -8.06
N HIS A 359 19.38 -25.20 -9.00
CA HIS A 359 20.52 -24.48 -9.57
C HIS A 359 21.57 -25.38 -10.25
N GLN A 360 21.26 -26.64 -10.54
CA GLN A 360 22.20 -27.61 -11.10
C GLN A 360 22.25 -27.61 -12.64
N THR A 361 21.17 -27.22 -13.31
CA THR A 361 21.06 -27.32 -14.78
C THR A 361 20.51 -26.03 -15.37
N ALA A 362 21.15 -25.54 -16.42
CA ALA A 362 20.60 -24.50 -17.27
C ALA A 362 19.94 -25.12 -18.50
N TYR A 363 18.73 -24.68 -18.81
CA TYR A 363 17.92 -25.17 -19.92
C TYR A 363 17.70 -24.07 -20.96
N LEU A 364 17.69 -24.47 -22.23
CA LEU A 364 17.07 -23.72 -23.31
C LEU A 364 15.72 -24.37 -23.61
N LEU A 365 14.67 -23.57 -23.46
CA LEU A 365 13.28 -23.99 -23.60
C LEU A 365 12.64 -23.32 -24.80
N ALA A 366 11.74 -24.04 -25.47
CA ALA A 366 10.90 -23.49 -26.52
C ALA A 366 9.79 -22.58 -25.94
N PRO A 367 9.02 -21.87 -26.79
CA PRO A 367 7.80 -21.20 -26.36
C PRO A 367 6.85 -22.13 -25.60
N SER A 368 6.07 -21.53 -24.70
CA SER A 368 5.10 -22.25 -23.87
C SER A 368 4.01 -22.87 -24.74
N ILE A 369 3.72 -24.15 -24.52
CA ILE A 369 2.62 -24.87 -25.19
C ILE A 369 1.34 -24.84 -24.35
N ILE A 370 1.47 -24.79 -23.03
CA ILE A 370 0.34 -24.76 -22.08
C ILE A 370 0.71 -23.82 -20.94
N SER A 371 -0.22 -22.94 -20.58
CA SER A 371 -0.11 -22.03 -19.44
C SER A 371 -0.92 -22.54 -18.25
N GLY A 372 -0.53 -22.11 -17.04
CA GLY A 372 -1.14 -22.53 -15.78
C GLY A 372 -2.63 -22.16 -15.64
N ASP A 373 -3.12 -21.17 -16.38
CA ASP A 373 -4.55 -20.83 -16.46
C ASP A 373 -5.39 -21.95 -17.09
N GLN A 374 -4.77 -22.89 -17.80
CA GLN A 374 -5.42 -24.06 -18.39
C GLN A 374 -5.53 -25.25 -17.43
N ILE A 375 -5.09 -25.09 -16.18
CA ILE A 375 -5.29 -26.07 -15.11
C ILE A 375 -6.74 -25.97 -14.60
N ALA A 376 -7.41 -27.11 -14.52
CA ALA A 376 -8.74 -27.26 -13.94
C ALA A 376 -8.68 -27.62 -12.45
N ASP A 377 -7.73 -28.48 -12.05
CA ASP A 377 -7.48 -28.84 -10.66
C ASP A 377 -6.03 -29.28 -10.45
N ALA A 378 -5.52 -29.11 -9.23
CA ALA A 378 -4.23 -29.62 -8.82
C ALA A 378 -4.31 -30.18 -7.39
N SER A 379 -3.64 -31.31 -7.16
CA SER A 379 -3.60 -31.97 -5.86
C SER A 379 -2.21 -32.53 -5.57
N SER A 380 -1.83 -32.53 -4.31
CA SER A 380 -0.61 -33.21 -3.86
C SER A 380 -0.94 -34.65 -3.49
N GLY A 381 -0.01 -35.55 -3.76
CA GLY A 381 -0.14 -36.95 -3.41
C GLY A 381 1.22 -37.62 -3.32
N MET A 382 1.21 -38.91 -3.05
CA MET A 382 2.40 -39.75 -3.09
C MET A 382 2.22 -40.75 -4.22
N ASP A 383 3.23 -40.91 -5.06
CA ASP A 383 3.23 -41.98 -6.05
C ASP A 383 3.37 -43.32 -5.32
N GLN A 384 2.36 -44.19 -5.48
CA GLN A 384 2.30 -45.48 -4.81
C GLN A 384 3.42 -46.44 -5.22
N ARG A 385 4.06 -46.21 -6.38
CA ARG A 385 5.15 -47.08 -6.87
C ARG A 385 6.51 -46.65 -6.34
N SER A 386 6.82 -45.35 -6.43
CA SER A 386 8.13 -44.82 -6.03
C SER A 386 8.18 -44.34 -4.57
N GLY A 387 7.03 -44.13 -3.92
CA GLY A 387 6.95 -43.48 -2.60
C GLY A 387 7.33 -42.00 -2.62
N SER A 388 7.50 -41.40 -3.80
CA SER A 388 7.87 -39.99 -3.95
C SER A 388 6.65 -39.07 -3.87
N ASN A 389 6.81 -37.86 -3.33
CA ASN A 389 5.75 -36.85 -3.34
C ASN A 389 5.63 -36.25 -4.75
N ILE A 390 4.39 -36.17 -5.24
CA ILE A 390 4.06 -35.70 -6.58
C ILE A 390 2.93 -34.66 -6.53
N VAL A 391 2.87 -33.83 -7.55
CA VAL A 391 1.74 -32.93 -7.80
C VAL A 391 0.98 -33.43 -9.02
N GLN A 392 -0.27 -33.86 -8.80
CA GLN A 392 -1.18 -34.27 -9.86
C GLN A 392 -1.92 -33.05 -10.40
N VAL A 393 -1.86 -32.84 -11.71
CA VAL A 393 -2.48 -31.72 -12.40
C VAL A 393 -3.50 -32.25 -13.40
N GLN A 394 -4.70 -31.67 -13.38
CA GLN A 394 -5.76 -31.92 -14.35
C GLN A 394 -5.92 -30.68 -15.22
N PHE A 395 -5.79 -30.83 -16.54
CA PHE A 395 -6.06 -29.77 -17.49
C PHE A 395 -7.54 -29.63 -17.83
N LYS A 396 -7.94 -28.43 -18.25
CA LYS A 396 -9.21 -28.15 -18.94
C LYS A 396 -9.23 -28.88 -20.29
N SER A 397 -10.42 -29.13 -20.85
CA SER A 397 -10.58 -29.98 -22.06
C SER A 397 -9.70 -29.55 -23.24
N GLY A 398 -9.65 -28.27 -23.59
CA GLY A 398 -8.83 -27.80 -24.72
C GLY A 398 -7.33 -28.06 -24.53
N ALA A 399 -6.80 -27.82 -23.32
CA ALA A 399 -5.39 -28.10 -23.03
C ALA A 399 -5.11 -29.60 -22.82
N ALA A 400 -6.11 -30.38 -22.39
CA ALA A 400 -6.00 -31.83 -22.29
C ALA A 400 -5.75 -32.47 -23.66
N ASP A 401 -6.43 -31.98 -24.70
CA ASP A 401 -6.26 -32.44 -26.09
C ASP A 401 -4.87 -32.05 -26.63
N VAL A 402 -4.46 -30.78 -26.45
CA VAL A 402 -3.11 -30.30 -26.82
C VAL A 402 -2.02 -31.12 -26.13
N TRP A 403 -2.19 -31.43 -24.84
CA TRP A 403 -1.23 -32.23 -24.09
C TRP A 403 -1.15 -33.68 -24.59
N ALA A 404 -2.30 -34.28 -24.92
CA ALA A 404 -2.36 -35.64 -25.45
C ALA A 404 -1.66 -35.74 -26.81
N ASP A 405 -1.95 -34.81 -27.73
CA ASP A 405 -1.34 -34.77 -29.06
C ASP A 405 0.18 -34.52 -28.98
N TYR A 406 0.59 -33.58 -28.12
CA TYR A 406 2.00 -33.26 -27.92
C TYR A 406 2.78 -34.46 -27.36
N THR A 407 2.28 -35.09 -26.29
CA THR A 407 2.96 -36.23 -25.65
C THR A 407 3.03 -37.46 -26.56
N ALA A 408 2.01 -37.70 -27.38
CA ALA A 408 2.02 -38.79 -28.37
C ALA A 408 3.11 -38.60 -29.45
N ALA A 409 3.37 -37.35 -29.86
CA ALA A 409 4.36 -37.04 -30.89
C ALA A 409 5.81 -36.93 -30.37
N HIS A 410 6.00 -36.79 -29.05
CA HIS A 410 7.29 -36.43 -28.45
C HIS A 410 7.79 -37.42 -27.39
N ILE A 411 7.45 -38.70 -27.54
CA ILE A 411 7.94 -39.78 -26.67
C ILE A 411 9.47 -39.83 -26.69
N GLY A 412 10.09 -39.93 -25.52
CA GLY A 412 11.54 -39.94 -25.32
C GLY A 412 12.18 -38.55 -25.22
N THR A 413 11.41 -37.46 -25.34
CA THR A 413 11.92 -36.09 -25.19
C THR A 413 11.59 -35.51 -23.81
N GLN A 414 12.34 -34.48 -23.37
CA GLN A 414 12.09 -33.77 -22.12
C GLN A 414 11.11 -32.62 -22.30
N THR A 415 10.22 -32.44 -21.33
CA THR A 415 9.32 -31.29 -21.26
C THR A 415 9.43 -30.65 -19.88
N ALA A 416 9.70 -29.35 -19.84
CA ALA A 416 9.89 -28.61 -18.61
C ALA A 416 8.59 -27.98 -18.12
N PHE A 417 8.36 -28.09 -16.81
CA PHE A 417 7.41 -27.31 -16.06
C PHE A 417 8.16 -26.16 -15.41
N THR A 418 7.92 -24.94 -15.88
CA THR A 418 8.54 -23.73 -15.34
C THR A 418 7.58 -22.96 -14.46
N LEU A 419 8.04 -22.53 -13.29
CA LEU A 419 7.31 -21.66 -12.37
C LEU A 419 8.10 -20.36 -12.17
N ASP A 420 7.47 -19.21 -12.45
CA ASP A 420 8.10 -17.88 -12.36
C ASP A 420 9.49 -17.84 -13.02
N SER A 421 9.56 -18.29 -14.28
CA SER A 421 10.79 -18.38 -15.08
C SER A 421 11.81 -19.43 -14.65
N GLN A 422 11.60 -20.26 -13.63
CA GLN A 422 12.54 -21.31 -13.21
C GLN A 422 12.01 -22.72 -13.49
N VAL A 423 12.87 -23.67 -13.87
CA VAL A 423 12.45 -25.06 -14.11
C VAL A 423 12.26 -25.77 -12.77
N VAL A 424 11.01 -26.13 -12.46
CA VAL A 424 10.67 -26.96 -11.29
C VAL A 424 10.97 -28.42 -11.60
N SER A 425 10.62 -28.87 -12.80
CA SER A 425 10.86 -30.24 -13.24
C SER A 425 10.96 -30.33 -14.76
N ALA A 426 11.78 -31.25 -15.26
CA ALA A 426 11.93 -31.53 -16.69
C ALA A 426 11.92 -33.05 -16.98
N PRO A 427 10.80 -33.74 -16.69
CA PRO A 427 10.69 -35.18 -16.93
C PRO A 427 10.75 -35.53 -18.42
N GLN A 428 11.18 -36.76 -18.72
CA GLN A 428 11.04 -37.35 -20.04
C GLN A 428 9.64 -37.93 -20.25
N ILE A 429 9.08 -37.73 -21.43
CA ILE A 429 7.81 -38.33 -21.85
C ILE A 429 8.04 -39.81 -22.13
N GLN A 430 7.45 -40.68 -21.32
CA GLN A 430 7.61 -42.15 -21.45
C GLN A 430 6.52 -42.77 -22.33
N GLU A 431 5.31 -42.23 -22.28
CA GLU A 431 4.15 -42.69 -23.03
C GLU A 431 3.23 -41.50 -23.35
N ALA A 432 2.31 -41.68 -24.29
CA ALA A 432 1.27 -40.70 -24.56
C ALA A 432 0.34 -40.58 -23.35
N ILE A 433 -0.04 -39.35 -22.98
CA ILE A 433 -0.84 -39.07 -21.78
C ILE A 433 -2.23 -38.55 -22.19
N PRO A 434 -3.19 -39.45 -22.53
CA PRO A 434 -4.54 -39.04 -22.86
C PRO A 434 -5.33 -38.61 -21.60
N GLY A 435 -6.34 -37.76 -21.78
CA GLY A 435 -7.27 -37.38 -20.71
C GLY A 435 -6.80 -36.27 -19.77
N GLY A 436 -5.71 -35.58 -20.12
CA GLY A 436 -5.30 -34.32 -19.49
C GLY A 436 -4.83 -34.41 -18.03
N ARG A 437 -4.52 -35.60 -17.53
CA ARG A 437 -3.96 -35.81 -16.18
C ARG A 437 -2.46 -36.01 -16.29
N THR A 438 -1.68 -35.14 -15.67
CA THR A 438 -0.22 -35.24 -15.64
C THR A 438 0.31 -35.15 -14.21
N GLN A 439 1.54 -35.62 -14.00
CA GLN A 439 2.20 -35.61 -12.71
C GLN A 439 3.49 -34.80 -12.80
N ILE A 440 3.68 -33.88 -11.85
CA ILE A 440 4.90 -33.09 -11.69
C ILE A 440 5.69 -33.71 -10.53
N THR A 441 6.97 -33.98 -10.77
CA THR A 441 7.92 -34.56 -9.79
C THR A 441 8.96 -33.51 -9.42
N GLY A 442 9.48 -33.56 -8.19
CA GLY A 442 10.31 -32.47 -7.64
C GLY A 442 11.77 -32.40 -8.06
N GLY A 443 12.19 -33.07 -9.14
CA GLY A 443 13.60 -33.12 -9.50
C GLY A 443 14.45 -33.80 -8.41
N SER A 444 15.65 -33.28 -8.16
CA SER A 444 16.59 -33.80 -7.15
C SER A 444 17.08 -32.67 -6.23
N PRO A 445 16.73 -32.68 -4.93
CA PRO A 445 15.92 -33.67 -4.22
C PRO A 445 14.43 -33.59 -4.61
N GLY A 446 13.73 -34.73 -4.62
CA GLY A 446 12.29 -34.74 -4.89
C GLY A 446 11.49 -33.96 -3.84
N PHE A 447 10.25 -33.60 -4.14
CA PHE A 447 9.44 -32.76 -3.25
C PHE A 447 9.28 -33.35 -1.85
N THR A 448 9.33 -32.48 -0.85
CA THR A 448 8.74 -32.77 0.46
C THR A 448 7.21 -32.77 0.39
N GLN A 449 6.54 -33.32 1.40
CA GLN A 449 5.09 -33.32 1.46
C GLN A 449 4.51 -31.89 1.47
N ASP A 450 5.16 -30.98 2.18
CA ASP A 450 4.70 -29.59 2.30
C ASP A 450 4.98 -28.79 1.02
N GLU A 451 6.14 -28.98 0.38
CA GLU A 451 6.42 -28.37 -0.94
C GLU A 451 5.41 -28.82 -2.01
N ALA A 452 5.12 -30.14 -2.06
CA ALA A 452 4.12 -30.65 -3.01
C ALA A 452 2.72 -30.07 -2.73
N ARG A 453 2.33 -29.94 -1.46
CA ARG A 453 1.07 -29.31 -1.05
C ARG A 453 1.02 -27.83 -1.44
N GLN A 454 2.07 -27.08 -1.16
CA GLN A 454 2.16 -25.66 -1.48
C GLN A 454 2.11 -25.44 -2.99
N LEU A 455 2.87 -26.21 -3.77
CA LEU A 455 2.84 -26.14 -5.24
C LEU A 455 1.46 -26.51 -5.78
N ALA A 456 0.82 -27.57 -5.28
CA ALA A 456 -0.53 -27.95 -5.70
C ALA A 456 -1.55 -26.82 -5.43
N ASN A 457 -1.50 -26.21 -4.24
CA ASN A 457 -2.39 -25.09 -3.89
C ASN A 457 -2.15 -23.89 -4.83
N VAL A 458 -0.89 -23.56 -5.08
CA VAL A 458 -0.49 -22.48 -5.98
C VAL A 458 -1.04 -22.71 -7.40
N LEU A 459 -0.93 -23.94 -7.92
CA LEU A 459 -1.45 -24.29 -9.24
C LEU A 459 -2.98 -24.33 -9.29
N LYS A 460 -3.63 -24.80 -8.22
CA LYS A 460 -5.09 -24.93 -8.11
C LYS A 460 -5.80 -23.57 -8.15
N TYR A 461 -5.26 -22.57 -7.46
CA TYR A 461 -5.88 -21.24 -7.37
C TYR A 461 -5.41 -20.27 -8.46
N GLY A 462 -4.48 -20.68 -9.32
CA GLY A 462 -4.02 -19.94 -10.50
C GLY A 462 -3.01 -18.83 -10.18
N SER A 463 -2.39 -18.28 -11.23
CA SER A 463 -1.39 -17.22 -11.15
C SER A 463 -2.00 -15.84 -10.89
N LEU A 464 -1.28 -14.97 -10.19
CA LEU A 464 -1.75 -13.59 -9.95
C LEU A 464 -1.70 -12.75 -11.24
N PRO A 465 -2.73 -11.93 -11.52
CA PRO A 465 -2.75 -11.05 -12.70
C PRO A 465 -1.73 -9.91 -12.60
N LEU A 466 -1.24 -9.63 -11.39
CA LEU A 466 -0.28 -8.58 -11.08
C LEU A 466 0.94 -9.21 -10.39
N SER A 467 2.11 -8.64 -10.65
CA SER A 467 3.30 -8.94 -9.86
C SER A 467 3.31 -8.12 -8.57
N PHE A 468 3.84 -8.67 -7.49
CA PHE A 468 3.88 -8.01 -6.20
C PHE A 468 5.30 -7.95 -5.68
N GLU A 469 5.69 -6.78 -5.22
CA GLU A 469 6.90 -6.60 -4.43
C GLU A 469 6.50 -6.63 -2.95
N SER A 470 7.09 -7.55 -2.18
CA SER A 470 6.82 -7.61 -0.75
C SER A 470 7.50 -6.44 -0.05
N SER A 471 6.71 -5.51 0.50
CA SER A 471 7.18 -4.49 1.42
C SER A 471 7.15 -5.07 2.84
N GLU A 472 8.22 -4.80 3.59
CA GLU A 472 8.52 -5.15 4.99
C GLU A 472 7.39 -5.86 5.77
N ALA A 473 7.64 -7.11 6.15
CA ALA A 473 6.69 -7.90 6.95
C ALA A 473 6.83 -7.51 8.43
N GLU A 474 5.80 -6.90 9.00
CA GLU A 474 5.74 -6.57 10.42
C GLU A 474 5.12 -7.75 11.18
N THR A 475 5.89 -8.35 12.09
CA THR A 475 5.42 -9.43 12.96
C THR A 475 5.18 -8.86 14.35
N VAL A 476 3.96 -9.02 14.88
CA VAL A 476 3.59 -8.52 16.20
C VAL A 476 3.12 -9.70 17.05
N SER A 477 3.65 -9.81 18.27
CA SER A 477 3.26 -10.87 19.20
C SER A 477 1.95 -10.55 19.92
N ALA A 478 1.10 -11.56 20.10
CA ALA A 478 -0.18 -11.43 20.80
C ALA A 478 -0.03 -10.95 22.25
N THR A 479 1.07 -11.32 22.91
CA THR A 479 1.36 -10.99 24.31
C THR A 479 1.60 -9.50 24.52
N LEU A 480 2.36 -8.86 23.61
CA LEU A 480 2.59 -7.42 23.65
C LEU A 480 1.30 -6.64 23.39
N GLY A 481 0.48 -7.15 22.46
CA GLY A 481 -0.82 -6.62 22.13
C GLY A 481 -1.82 -6.59 23.27
N MET A 482 -2.04 -7.73 23.91
CA MET A 482 -2.96 -7.86 25.04
C MET A 482 -2.53 -7.02 26.24
N THR A 483 -1.22 -6.89 26.47
CA THR A 483 -0.69 -6.04 27.55
C THR A 483 -0.96 -4.56 27.26
N SER A 484 -0.74 -4.13 26.01
CA SER A 484 -1.02 -2.76 25.56
C SER A 484 -2.51 -2.43 25.57
N LEU A 485 -3.37 -3.37 25.18
CA LEU A 485 -4.83 -3.23 25.30
C LEU A 485 -5.26 -3.01 26.74
N ARG A 486 -4.77 -3.85 27.67
CA ARG A 486 -5.09 -3.72 29.09
C ARG A 486 -4.62 -2.37 29.64
N ALA A 487 -3.40 -1.96 29.32
CA ALA A 487 -2.87 -0.66 29.72
C ALA A 487 -3.71 0.50 29.15
N GLY A 488 -4.09 0.43 27.87
CA GLY A 488 -4.95 1.42 27.22
C GLY A 488 -6.35 1.50 27.82
N LEU A 489 -6.98 0.36 28.11
CA LEU A 489 -8.29 0.32 28.78
C LEU A 489 -8.24 0.86 30.22
N ILE A 490 -7.17 0.55 30.97
CA ILE A 490 -6.96 1.11 32.32
C ILE A 490 -6.76 2.63 32.24
N ALA A 491 -5.92 3.12 31.33
CA ALA A 491 -5.70 4.55 31.12
C ALA A 491 -7.00 5.27 30.72
N GLY A 492 -7.77 4.69 29.79
CA GLY A 492 -9.08 5.19 29.38
C GLY A 492 -10.10 5.21 30.52
N ALA A 493 -10.14 4.16 31.35
CA ALA A 493 -11.04 4.08 32.51
C ALA A 493 -10.68 5.12 33.58
N ILE A 494 -9.39 5.32 33.87
CA ILE A 494 -8.91 6.36 34.78
C ILE A 494 -9.28 7.75 34.23
N GLY A 495 -9.02 8.00 32.94
CA GLY A 495 -9.39 9.27 32.29
C GLY A 495 -10.89 9.56 32.36
N LEU A 496 -11.72 8.57 32.02
CA LEU A 496 -13.18 8.67 32.11
C LEU A 496 -13.63 8.91 33.55
N LEU A 497 -13.06 8.21 34.53
CA LEU A 497 -13.36 8.40 35.95
C LEU A 497 -13.02 9.83 36.40
N LEU A 498 -11.85 10.34 36.06
CA LEU A 498 -11.44 11.71 36.41
C LEU A 498 -12.37 12.77 35.80
N VAL A 499 -12.73 12.61 34.53
CA VAL A 499 -13.68 13.51 33.84
C VAL A 499 -15.06 13.46 34.50
N LEU A 500 -15.55 12.27 34.85
CA LEU A 500 -16.84 12.10 35.54
C LEU A 500 -16.81 12.70 36.94
N VAL A 501 -15.75 12.46 37.72
CA VAL A 501 -15.59 13.02 39.07
C VAL A 501 -15.53 14.54 39.00
N TYR A 502 -14.71 15.12 38.10
CA TYR A 502 -14.66 16.56 37.91
C TYR A 502 -16.04 17.13 37.53
N SER A 503 -16.72 16.50 36.58
CA SER A 503 -18.05 16.92 36.13
C SER A 503 -19.10 16.81 37.23
N LEU A 504 -19.03 15.77 38.06
CA LEU A 504 -19.94 15.56 39.19
C LEU A 504 -19.68 16.59 40.31
N LEU A 505 -18.42 16.87 40.65
CA LEU A 505 -18.08 17.85 41.68
C LEU A 505 -18.45 19.27 41.24
N TYR A 506 -18.14 19.63 39.99
CA TYR A 506 -18.34 20.99 39.49
C TYR A 506 -19.79 21.26 39.03
N TYR A 507 -20.43 20.29 38.36
CA TYR A 507 -21.78 20.44 37.78
C TYR A 507 -22.89 19.64 38.51
N ARG A 508 -22.57 18.86 39.56
CA ARG A 508 -23.53 18.10 40.39
C ARG A 508 -24.48 17.24 39.57
N VAL A 509 -25.80 17.48 39.67
CA VAL A 509 -26.84 16.73 38.94
C VAL A 509 -26.64 16.79 37.42
N LEU A 510 -26.10 17.88 36.88
CA LEU A 510 -25.79 17.95 35.45
C LEU A 510 -24.62 17.02 35.08
N GLY A 511 -23.69 16.78 36.02
CA GLY A 511 -22.64 15.77 35.86
C GLY A 511 -23.17 14.34 35.80
N VAL A 512 -24.27 14.03 36.51
CA VAL A 512 -24.95 12.71 36.38
C VAL A 512 -25.57 12.55 34.99
N LEU A 513 -26.15 13.62 34.43
CA LEU A 513 -26.67 13.59 33.06
C LEU A 513 -25.53 13.40 32.04
N THR A 514 -24.37 14.01 32.26
CA THR A 514 -23.15 13.77 31.47
C THR A 514 -22.73 12.30 31.52
N ALA A 515 -22.70 11.69 32.71
CA ALA A 515 -22.36 10.28 32.85
C ALA A 515 -23.31 9.37 32.07
N LEU A 516 -24.62 9.62 32.17
CA LEU A 516 -25.62 8.86 31.43
C LEU A 516 -25.48 9.05 29.91
N SER A 517 -25.23 10.28 29.44
CA SER A 517 -24.94 10.54 28.02
C SER A 517 -23.69 9.81 27.53
N LEU A 518 -22.61 9.76 28.32
CA LEU A 518 -21.37 9.04 27.96
C LEU A 518 -21.58 7.53 27.86
N VAL A 519 -22.33 6.93 28.78
CA VAL A 519 -22.65 5.49 28.73
C VAL A 519 -23.43 5.16 27.47
N VAL A 520 -24.44 5.98 27.15
CA VAL A 520 -25.28 5.81 25.96
C VAL A 520 -24.47 6.02 24.67
N ALA A 521 -23.54 6.99 24.66
CA ALA A 521 -22.60 7.19 23.56
C ALA A 521 -21.68 5.98 23.37
N GLY A 522 -21.08 5.48 24.44
CA GLY A 522 -20.22 4.29 24.42
C GLY A 522 -20.96 3.05 23.92
N ALA A 523 -22.21 2.85 24.36
CA ALA A 523 -23.04 1.75 23.89
C ALA A 523 -23.34 1.83 22.38
N MET A 524 -23.55 3.05 21.86
CA MET A 524 -23.75 3.29 20.42
C MET A 524 -22.47 3.07 19.61
N VAL A 525 -21.33 3.62 20.08
CA VAL A 525 -20.01 3.42 19.45
C VAL A 525 -19.67 1.93 19.38
N TYR A 526 -19.85 1.21 20.50
CA TYR A 526 -19.56 -0.22 20.57
C TYR A 526 -20.37 -1.03 19.55
N ALA A 527 -21.70 -0.80 19.48
CA ALA A 527 -22.55 -1.51 18.54
C ALA A 527 -22.18 -1.21 17.08
N ILE A 528 -21.83 0.04 16.78
CA ILE A 528 -21.37 0.43 15.44
C ILE A 528 -20.05 -0.26 15.09
N LEU A 529 -19.07 -0.31 16.00
CA LEU A 529 -17.81 -1.02 15.75
C LEU A 529 -18.02 -2.51 15.44
N VAL A 530 -18.93 -3.17 16.16
CA VAL A 530 -19.29 -4.57 15.88
C VAL A 530 -19.88 -4.72 14.47
N LEU A 531 -20.78 -3.81 14.06
CA LEU A 531 -21.33 -3.84 12.71
C LEU A 531 -20.27 -3.58 11.64
N LEU A 532 -19.42 -2.58 11.83
CA LEU A 532 -18.35 -2.26 10.90
C LEU A 532 -17.37 -3.42 10.75
N GLY A 533 -17.06 -4.12 11.83
CA GLY A 533 -16.24 -5.33 11.79
C GLY A 533 -16.80 -6.46 10.92
N ARG A 534 -18.13 -6.49 10.73
CA ARG A 534 -18.80 -7.50 9.91
C ARG A 534 -19.04 -7.06 8.47
N TYR A 535 -19.42 -5.80 8.27
CA TYR A 535 -19.82 -5.30 6.95
C TYR A 535 -18.64 -4.86 6.09
N ILE A 536 -17.64 -4.22 6.70
CA ILE A 536 -16.49 -3.66 5.99
C ILE A 536 -15.17 -4.27 6.48
N ASN A 537 -15.24 -5.37 7.23
CA ASN A 537 -14.11 -6.03 7.89
C ASN A 537 -13.22 -5.08 8.72
N TYR A 538 -13.82 -4.06 9.33
CA TYR A 538 -13.06 -3.14 10.16
C TYR A 538 -12.50 -3.86 11.40
N THR A 539 -11.18 -3.84 11.59
CA THR A 539 -10.51 -4.39 12.77
C THR A 539 -10.13 -3.28 13.76
N LEU A 540 -10.48 -3.45 15.03
CA LEU A 540 -10.09 -2.54 16.11
C LEU A 540 -8.65 -2.84 16.56
N ASP A 541 -7.72 -1.96 16.26
CA ASP A 541 -6.31 -2.03 16.66
C ASP A 541 -5.98 -1.11 17.85
N LEU A 542 -4.72 -1.12 18.30
CA LEU A 542 -4.27 -0.30 19.43
C LEU A 542 -4.40 1.20 19.13
N ALA A 543 -4.11 1.59 17.90
CA ALA A 543 -4.24 2.96 17.43
C ALA A 543 -5.72 3.40 17.40
N GLY A 544 -6.63 2.54 16.94
CA GLY A 544 -8.07 2.73 17.00
C GLY A 544 -8.58 2.92 18.43
N ILE A 545 -8.05 2.16 19.40
CA ILE A 545 -8.38 2.34 20.82
C ILE A 545 -7.96 3.71 21.34
N ALA A 546 -6.77 4.20 20.94
CA ALA A 546 -6.36 5.56 21.29
C ALA A 546 -7.34 6.61 20.73
N GLY A 547 -7.83 6.42 19.50
CA GLY A 547 -8.88 7.24 18.91
C GLY A 547 -10.18 7.24 19.71
N LEU A 548 -10.61 6.07 20.22
CA LEU A 548 -11.76 5.95 21.11
C LEU A 548 -11.56 6.67 22.45
N ILE A 549 -10.37 6.57 23.04
CA ILE A 549 -10.02 7.25 24.30
C ILE A 549 -10.06 8.78 24.12
N ILE A 550 -9.48 9.29 23.02
CA ILE A 550 -9.58 10.72 22.67
C ILE A 550 -11.05 11.11 22.45
N GLY A 551 -11.80 10.26 21.76
CA GLY A 551 -13.24 10.42 21.53
C GLY A 551 -14.02 10.71 22.83
N ILE A 552 -13.79 9.92 23.88
CA ILE A 552 -14.41 10.13 25.21
C ILE A 552 -14.14 11.55 25.74
N GLY A 553 -12.90 12.02 25.63
CA GLY A 553 -12.50 13.36 26.07
C GLY A 553 -13.18 14.47 25.25
N THR A 554 -13.21 14.32 23.92
CA THR A 554 -13.89 15.29 23.03
C THR A 554 -15.40 15.35 23.28
N THR A 555 -16.03 14.20 23.56
CA THR A 555 -17.46 14.16 23.93
C THR A 555 -17.72 14.86 25.25
N ALA A 556 -16.83 14.72 26.23
CA ALA A 556 -16.92 15.45 27.49
C ALA A 556 -16.77 16.97 27.31
N ASP A 557 -15.88 17.43 26.42
CA ASP A 557 -15.69 18.85 26.09
C ASP A 557 -16.98 19.49 25.55
N SER A 558 -17.66 18.82 24.61
CA SER A 558 -18.96 19.26 24.09
C SER A 558 -19.99 19.53 25.19
N PHE A 559 -19.98 18.74 26.27
CA PHE A 559 -20.89 18.93 27.41
C PHE A 559 -20.48 20.12 28.27
N VAL A 560 -19.20 20.28 28.55
CA VAL A 560 -18.65 21.41 29.32
C VAL A 560 -18.99 22.73 28.62
N VAL A 561 -18.78 22.81 27.30
CA VAL A 561 -19.14 23.99 26.50
C VAL A 561 -20.63 24.31 26.62
N PHE A 562 -21.50 23.30 26.56
CA PHE A 562 -22.93 23.53 26.72
C PHE A 562 -23.29 24.06 28.11
N PHE A 563 -22.70 23.50 29.17
CA PHE A 563 -22.96 23.91 30.54
C PHE A 563 -22.44 25.31 30.87
N GLU A 564 -21.26 25.69 30.36
CA GLU A 564 -20.75 27.05 30.53
C GLU A 564 -21.65 28.08 29.85
N ARG A 565 -22.20 27.79 28.66
CA ARG A 565 -23.17 28.70 28.02
C ARG A 565 -24.49 28.81 28.78
N ILE A 566 -24.94 27.73 29.43
CA ILE A 566 -26.09 27.80 30.35
C ILE A 566 -25.75 28.66 31.57
N LYS A 567 -24.53 28.55 32.11
CA LYS A 567 -24.07 29.36 33.25
C LYS A 567 -24.01 30.84 32.92
N ASP A 568 -23.50 31.21 31.75
CA ASP A 568 -23.45 32.60 31.29
C ASP A 568 -24.85 33.23 31.25
N GLU A 569 -25.84 32.50 30.73
CA GLU A 569 -27.24 32.92 30.71
C GLU A 569 -27.82 33.14 32.12
N ILE A 570 -27.41 32.33 33.09
CA ILE A 570 -27.86 32.45 34.49
C ILE A 570 -27.13 33.60 35.20
N ARG A 571 -25.86 33.86 34.89
CA ARG A 571 -25.12 35.04 35.34
C ARG A 571 -25.81 36.34 34.90
N GLU A 572 -26.44 36.33 33.71
CA GLU A 572 -27.29 37.42 33.22
C GLU A 572 -28.67 37.50 33.93
N GLY A 573 -28.92 36.67 34.95
CA GLY A 573 -30.12 36.69 35.80
C GLY A 573 -31.30 35.91 35.25
N ARG A 574 -31.09 35.01 34.29
CA ARG A 574 -32.14 34.15 33.74
C ARG A 574 -32.31 32.92 34.62
N SER A 575 -33.54 32.40 34.73
CA SER A 575 -33.79 31.15 35.46
C SER A 575 -33.27 29.95 34.66
N PHE A 576 -32.90 28.86 35.34
CA PHE A 576 -32.40 27.64 34.70
C PHE A 576 -33.30 27.12 33.57
N ARG A 577 -34.62 27.11 33.79
CA ARG A 577 -35.65 26.75 32.78
C ARG A 577 -35.56 27.59 31.50
N SER A 578 -35.23 28.88 31.62
CA SER A 578 -35.18 29.81 30.49
C SER A 578 -33.76 29.97 29.92
N ALA A 579 -32.73 29.65 30.70
CA ALA A 579 -31.33 29.68 30.31
C ALA A 579 -30.98 28.50 29.38
N VAL A 580 -31.50 27.30 29.62
CA VAL A 580 -31.16 26.10 28.83
C VAL A 580 -31.45 26.25 27.32
N PRO A 581 -32.65 26.66 26.86
CA PRO A 581 -32.93 26.79 25.43
C PRO A 581 -32.11 27.90 24.75
N ARG A 582 -31.76 28.94 25.50
CA ARG A 582 -30.98 30.09 25.00
C ARG A 582 -29.49 29.77 24.94
N GLY A 583 -28.97 29.13 25.99
CA GLY A 583 -27.62 28.56 26.03
C GLY A 583 -27.38 27.56 24.92
N TRP A 584 -28.37 26.70 24.60
CA TRP A 584 -28.29 25.75 23.48
C TRP A 584 -28.09 26.43 22.12
N THR A 585 -28.85 27.50 21.85
CA THR A 585 -28.73 28.25 20.59
C THR A 585 -27.31 28.77 20.37
N ARG A 586 -26.63 29.19 21.46
CA ARG A 586 -25.22 29.61 21.43
C ARG A 586 -24.25 28.41 21.35
N ALA A 587 -24.43 27.43 22.24
CA ALA A 587 -23.54 26.28 22.35
C ALA A 587 -23.48 25.41 21.10
N ARG A 588 -24.62 25.16 20.44
CA ARG A 588 -24.69 24.29 19.26
C ARG A 588 -23.77 24.73 18.12
N LYS A 589 -23.56 26.05 17.94
CA LYS A 589 -22.69 26.56 16.88
C LYS A 589 -21.22 26.29 17.19
N THR A 590 -20.82 26.50 18.45
CA THR A 590 -19.47 26.23 18.94
C THR A 590 -19.13 24.74 18.90
N ILE A 591 -20.04 23.88 19.36
CA ILE A 591 -19.87 22.42 19.36
C ILE A 591 -19.72 21.90 17.92
N VAL A 592 -20.61 22.31 17.02
CA VAL A 592 -20.52 21.90 15.60
C VAL A 592 -19.23 22.40 14.97
N SER A 593 -18.81 23.65 15.21
CA SER A 593 -17.55 24.15 14.64
C SER A 593 -16.31 23.46 15.22
N GLY A 594 -16.29 23.16 16.52
CA GLY A 594 -15.16 22.47 17.15
C GLY A 594 -15.00 21.05 16.60
N ASN A 595 -16.09 20.28 16.60
CA ASN A 595 -16.09 18.92 16.06
C ASN A 595 -15.85 18.87 14.54
N ALA A 596 -16.27 19.89 13.78
CA ALA A 596 -15.96 19.96 12.36
C ALA A 596 -14.45 20.06 12.08
N VAL A 597 -13.69 20.76 12.93
CA VAL A 597 -12.22 20.83 12.82
C VAL A 597 -11.60 19.47 13.13
N THR A 598 -12.03 18.81 14.21
CA THR A 598 -11.55 17.46 14.56
C THR A 598 -11.88 16.44 13.47
N PHE A 599 -13.09 16.50 12.92
CA PHE A 599 -13.50 15.63 11.82
C PHE A 599 -12.69 15.89 10.54
N LEU A 600 -12.41 17.15 10.21
CA LEU A 600 -11.57 17.49 9.06
C LEU A 600 -10.14 16.95 9.23
N ALA A 601 -9.56 17.10 10.43
CA ALA A 601 -8.25 16.54 10.73
C ALA A 601 -8.24 15.01 10.60
N ALA A 602 -9.26 14.33 11.12
CA ALA A 602 -9.43 12.89 10.96
C ALA A 602 -9.58 12.47 9.49
N ALA A 603 -10.34 13.22 8.69
CA ALA A 603 -10.50 12.94 7.26
C ALA A 603 -9.16 13.09 6.50
N VAL A 604 -8.42 14.17 6.75
CA VAL A 604 -7.10 14.39 6.13
C VAL A 604 -6.13 13.27 6.52
N LEU A 605 -6.07 12.90 7.80
CA LEU A 605 -5.25 11.78 8.26
C LEU A 605 -5.66 10.46 7.61
N TYR A 606 -6.96 10.19 7.47
CA TYR A 606 -7.46 8.95 6.86
C TYR A 606 -7.06 8.80 5.38
N PHE A 607 -7.01 9.91 4.62
CA PHE A 607 -6.64 9.87 3.20
C PHE A 607 -5.12 9.88 2.96
N LEU A 608 -4.35 10.50 3.84
CA LEU A 608 -2.89 10.63 3.67
C LEU A 608 -2.08 9.55 4.39
N ALA A 609 -2.63 8.94 5.44
CA ALA A 609 -1.91 7.96 6.24
C ALA A 609 -2.11 6.53 5.75
N VAL A 610 -1.16 5.67 6.12
CA VAL A 610 -1.13 4.24 5.80
C VAL A 610 -1.11 3.43 7.11
N GLY A 611 -1.64 2.20 7.08
CA GLY A 611 -1.55 1.27 8.21
C GLY A 611 -2.32 1.72 9.46
N GLN A 612 -1.70 1.60 10.63
CA GLN A 612 -2.33 1.84 11.95
C GLN A 612 -2.87 3.28 12.12
N VAL A 613 -2.19 4.28 11.55
CA VAL A 613 -2.62 5.69 11.64
C VAL A 613 -3.96 5.91 10.94
N LYS A 614 -4.26 5.12 9.90
CA LYS A 614 -5.55 5.15 9.21
C LYS A 614 -6.68 4.61 10.10
N GLY A 615 -6.41 3.57 10.88
CA GLY A 615 -7.34 3.02 11.89
C GLY A 615 -7.64 4.01 13.03
N PHE A 616 -6.61 4.70 13.52
CA PHE A 616 -6.76 5.82 14.47
C PHE A 616 -7.63 6.95 13.89
N ALA A 617 -7.33 7.42 12.68
CA ALA A 617 -8.07 8.49 12.04
C ALA A 617 -9.55 8.13 11.83
N PHE A 618 -9.81 6.88 11.42
CA PHE A 618 -11.16 6.37 11.22
C PHE A 618 -11.99 6.37 12.51
N THR A 619 -11.44 5.84 13.61
CA THR A 619 -12.13 5.80 14.91
C THR A 619 -12.39 7.20 15.44
N LEU A 620 -11.41 8.10 15.38
CA LEU A 620 -11.56 9.49 15.78
C LEU A 620 -12.66 10.21 14.97
N GLY A 621 -12.69 10.01 13.65
CA GLY A 621 -13.71 10.56 12.78
C GLY A 621 -15.11 10.02 13.13
N LEU A 622 -15.22 8.71 13.36
CA LEU A 622 -16.47 8.06 13.76
C LEU A 622 -16.98 8.58 15.11
N THR A 623 -16.13 8.65 16.13
CA THR A 623 -16.53 9.16 17.46
C THR A 623 -16.92 10.61 17.40
N THR A 624 -16.27 11.42 16.55
CA THR A 624 -16.61 12.84 16.37
C THR A 624 -18.00 13.03 15.74
N ILE A 625 -18.36 12.21 14.75
CA ILE A 625 -19.72 12.22 14.17
C ILE A 625 -20.74 11.79 15.23
N LEU A 626 -20.46 10.72 15.95
CA LEU A 626 -21.36 10.20 16.98
C LEU A 626 -21.54 11.16 18.15
N ASP A 627 -20.50 11.93 18.51
CA ASP A 627 -20.61 12.99 19.50
C ASP A 627 -21.70 14.00 19.13
N LEU A 628 -21.72 14.47 17.87
CA LEU A 628 -22.78 15.37 17.39
C LEU A 628 -24.16 14.74 17.47
N VAL A 629 -24.30 13.47 17.11
CA VAL A 629 -25.58 12.74 17.21
C VAL A 629 -26.05 12.68 18.66
N VAL A 630 -25.16 12.31 19.59
CA VAL A 630 -25.47 12.18 21.03
C VAL A 630 -25.81 13.55 21.64
N VAL A 631 -25.02 14.59 21.35
CA VAL A 631 -25.24 15.92 21.91
C VAL A 631 -26.63 16.45 21.52
N PHE A 632 -27.05 16.27 20.27
CA PHE A 632 -28.32 16.77 19.76
C PHE A 632 -29.52 15.89 20.16
N LEU A 633 -29.38 14.56 20.14
CA LEU A 633 -30.50 13.65 20.37
C LEU A 633 -30.64 13.16 21.81
N VAL A 634 -29.57 13.24 22.61
CA VAL A 634 -29.54 12.74 24.01
C VAL A 634 -29.28 13.88 24.99
N THR A 635 -28.14 14.56 24.88
CA THR A 635 -27.72 15.53 25.91
C THR A 635 -28.63 16.76 25.96
N TRP A 636 -28.88 17.42 24.83
CA TRP A 636 -29.79 18.56 24.78
C TRP A 636 -31.20 18.26 25.35
N PRO A 637 -31.90 17.19 24.92
CA PRO A 637 -33.24 16.91 25.44
C PRO A 637 -33.22 16.48 26.90
N LEU A 638 -32.20 15.76 27.38
CA LEU A 638 -32.07 15.42 28.81
C LEU A 638 -31.91 16.67 29.67
N VAL A 639 -31.03 17.59 29.28
CA VAL A 639 -30.82 18.85 30.02
C VAL A 639 -32.06 19.75 29.95
N TYR A 640 -32.74 19.77 28.81
CA TYR A 640 -34.02 20.48 28.65
C TYR A 640 -35.11 19.92 29.56
N LEU A 641 -35.24 18.59 29.66
CA LEU A 641 -36.18 17.94 30.58
C LEU A 641 -35.82 18.23 32.03
N ALA A 642 -34.54 18.15 32.39
CA ALA A 642 -34.05 18.52 33.72
C ALA A 642 -34.39 19.98 34.08
N SER A 643 -34.35 20.90 33.11
CA SER A 643 -34.71 22.31 33.31
C SER A 643 -36.19 22.55 33.62
N LYS A 644 -37.06 21.62 33.22
CA LYS A 644 -38.50 21.68 33.50
C LYS A 644 -38.90 20.95 34.78
N SER A 645 -38.06 20.04 35.28
CA SER A 645 -38.32 19.28 36.50
C SER A 645 -38.25 20.17 37.74
N PRO A 646 -39.25 20.13 38.64
CA PRO A 646 -39.27 20.95 39.85
C PRO A 646 -38.20 20.53 40.88
N THR A 647 -37.66 19.32 40.78
CA THR A 647 -36.61 18.81 41.67
C THR A 647 -35.22 19.13 41.13
N LEU A 648 -34.98 18.87 39.83
CA LEU A 648 -33.67 19.05 39.19
C LEU A 648 -33.35 20.52 38.88
N ALA A 649 -34.36 21.39 38.78
CA ALA A 649 -34.16 22.83 38.61
C ALA A 649 -33.77 23.56 39.91
N LYS A 650 -33.82 22.89 41.07
CA LYS A 650 -33.49 23.51 42.36
C LYS A 650 -32.01 23.92 42.42
N PRO A 651 -31.69 25.13 42.93
CA PRO A 651 -30.32 25.66 42.89
C PRO A 651 -29.31 24.87 43.74
N SER A 652 -29.79 24.11 44.73
CA SER A 652 -28.98 23.23 45.56
C SER A 652 -28.56 21.94 44.83
N TYR A 653 -29.35 21.49 43.85
CA TYR A 653 -29.14 20.23 43.13
C TYR A 653 -28.34 20.43 41.83
N ASN A 654 -28.56 21.52 41.11
CA ASN A 654 -27.90 21.78 39.82
C ASN A 654 -26.54 22.50 39.95
N GLY A 655 -26.05 22.80 41.16
CA GLY A 655 -24.76 23.47 41.38
C GLY A 655 -24.73 24.95 40.98
N LEU A 656 -25.87 25.55 40.60
CA LEU A 656 -25.98 26.91 40.07
C LEU A 656 -26.45 27.93 41.12
N GLY A 657 -26.56 27.53 42.39
CA GLY A 657 -27.06 28.37 43.49
C GLY A 657 -26.25 29.64 43.75
N ALA A 658 -24.92 29.54 43.75
CA ALA A 658 -24.04 30.69 43.98
C ALA A 658 -24.19 31.77 42.89
N VAL A 659 -24.29 31.34 41.63
CA VAL A 659 -24.49 32.24 40.49
C VAL A 659 -25.84 32.97 40.55
N GLN A 660 -26.89 32.28 41.02
CA GLN A 660 -28.21 32.87 41.18
C GLN A 660 -28.31 33.83 42.37
N GLN A 661 -27.47 33.70 43.40
CA GLN A 661 -27.38 34.65 44.50
C GLN A 661 -26.73 35.95 44.02
N VAL A 662 -25.57 35.86 43.35
CA VAL A 662 -24.88 37.03 42.78
C VAL A 662 -25.76 37.78 41.77
N ALA A 663 -26.50 37.08 40.92
CA ALA A 663 -27.43 37.72 39.98
C ALA A 663 -28.63 38.39 40.68
N ARG A 664 -29.07 37.87 41.82
CA ARG A 664 -30.13 38.48 42.66
C ARG A 664 -29.62 39.74 43.36
N GLU A 665 -28.41 39.70 43.91
CA GLU A 665 -27.75 40.84 44.54
C GLU A 665 -27.51 41.98 43.54
N ARG A 666 -26.99 41.69 42.34
CA ARG A 666 -26.84 42.69 41.27
C ARG A 666 -28.17 43.34 40.87
N ARG A 667 -29.27 42.56 40.83
CA ARG A 667 -30.62 43.11 40.58
C ARG A 667 -31.14 43.95 41.74
N ALA A 668 -30.84 43.59 42.98
CA ALA A 668 -31.22 44.37 44.16
C ALA A 668 -30.52 45.74 44.15
N VAL A 669 -29.22 45.76 43.85
CA VAL A 669 -28.42 46.99 43.73
C VAL A 669 -28.89 47.87 42.56
N ALA A 670 -29.19 47.28 41.40
CA ALA A 670 -29.73 48.02 40.25
C ALA A 670 -31.12 48.63 40.52
N ARG A 671 -31.93 47.97 41.36
CA ARG A 671 -33.26 48.49 41.77
C ARG A 671 -33.16 49.59 42.83
N SER A 672 -32.13 49.60 43.68
CA SER A 672 -31.91 50.65 44.66
C SER A 672 -31.25 51.92 44.08
N GLY A 673 -30.65 51.84 42.89
CA GLY A 673 -29.89 52.94 42.27
C GLY A 673 -30.63 53.85 41.29
N GLY A 674 -31.95 53.77 41.14
CA GLY A 674 -32.66 54.52 40.07
C GLY A 674 -34.06 55.02 40.39
N ARG A 675 -34.16 56.30 40.80
CA ARG A 675 -35.26 57.23 40.47
C ARG A 675 -34.85 58.68 40.80
N PRO A 676 -34.60 59.59 39.83
CA PRO A 676 -34.77 61.01 40.07
C PRO A 676 -36.29 61.31 40.09
N ALA A 677 -36.74 61.99 41.14
CA ALA A 677 -38.13 62.39 41.30
C ALA A 677 -38.56 63.38 40.21
N ALA A 678 -39.69 63.09 39.57
CA ALA A 678 -40.40 64.03 38.73
C ALA A 678 -40.83 65.25 39.57
N LYS A 679 -40.40 66.45 39.19
CA LYS A 679 -40.99 67.71 39.66
C LYS A 679 -41.85 68.31 38.55
N THR A 680 -43.12 68.47 38.91
CA THR A 680 -44.19 69.11 38.16
C THR A 680 -44.02 70.64 38.12
N GLY A 681 -44.24 71.24 36.95
CA GLY A 681 -44.87 72.55 36.78
C GLY A 681 -43.99 73.81 36.75
N ALA A 682 -43.91 74.46 35.58
CA ALA A 682 -44.23 75.88 35.40
C ALA A 682 -44.23 76.24 33.90
N ARG A 683 -45.35 76.78 33.43
CA ARG A 683 -45.59 77.33 32.10
C ARG A 683 -45.06 78.76 32.08
N VAL A 684 -44.17 79.11 31.16
CA VAL A 684 -43.88 80.51 30.79
C VAL A 684 -43.77 80.61 29.27
N THR A 685 -44.67 81.41 28.71
CA THR A 685 -44.71 81.95 27.36
C THR A 685 -43.56 82.93 27.11
N ALA A 686 -42.90 82.87 25.96
CA ALA A 686 -42.34 84.05 25.29
C ALA A 686 -42.09 83.78 23.79
N GLN A 687 -42.56 84.73 22.99
CA GLN A 687 -42.38 84.89 21.55
C GLN A 687 -40.93 85.19 21.17
N SER A 688 -40.63 85.00 19.88
CA SER A 688 -40.11 86.04 18.97
C SER A 688 -38.83 85.66 18.21
N THR A 689 -38.92 85.84 16.88
CA THR A 689 -37.87 86.18 15.90
C THR A 689 -36.74 85.16 15.67
N GLY A 690 -36.43 84.70 14.46
CA GLY A 690 -36.57 85.33 13.14
C GLY A 690 -35.23 85.84 12.64
N GLN A 691 -34.78 85.27 11.52
CA GLN A 691 -33.69 85.68 10.61
C GLN A 691 -32.24 85.33 10.94
N GLY A 692 -31.55 84.87 9.89
CA GLY A 692 -30.11 84.62 9.79
C GLY A 692 -29.84 83.51 8.79
#